data_AF-A0A924BMI1-F1
#
_entry.id   AF-A0A924BMI1-F1
#
_cell.length_a   1.000
_cell.length_b   1.000
_cell.length_c   1.000
_cell.angle_alpha   90.00
_cell.angle_beta   90.00
_cell.angle_gamma   90.00
#
_symmetry.space_group_name_H-M   'P 1'
#
loop_
_entity.id
_entity.type
_entity.pdbx_description
1 polymer ?
#
loop_
_entity_poly.entity_id
_entity_poly.type
_entity_poly.pdbx_seq_one_letter_code
_entity_poly.pdbx_strand_id
1 'polypeptide(L)'
;MTSAEPPKIADAALASTLPDGFKYWAFLSYSHADEATATWLHKALERFKIPKAWVGTRAEGSSNPRPSSLHPVFRDRDELSASASLGAPLEVALRQARNLIVICSPNSARSSWVDKEIRFFKALGREARVFCVIVGGEPGADHTEDAVGSECFAPALRFRVDANQQLTAEPAEPIAADARPGKDGKDNAVLKLVAGVLDLGFDALKQRDQERRQRRLRLVVAGLSALLLVVGGLALFALDQRNVAVSNFDQANIERARALQAEAATAQELRASTALRLAPQAAARVVGTRAGGDLSGWQQLIAAHRLAPGDETLAALLQGLRVAPRLLKLFEARSPVSALALSPDGTHIVSGDHEGHLAGWDTRTGMATHLGASTVSHAGWVSNVAFSPDGTRFLSAGRDALLRLWDARSGAPVGAPWRGHSNSVYALAFSPDGSLVASGDIADTIRVWDARTGGTLRVWRASQARIACVRFSPDGSILASSGYDQTLRLWDAHSGAAIGTPWQVGHGWVNALAFSPDGSELVTGHQDGTLMRWNVRQGRPIGVPWQGHEQAVTSVAFSPDGGQLVSGSRDAALMLWDAHTGRLIGEPWRGHKGPVSAVTFSPDGARVVSAGEDRSVRIWDARTRDPWLGHAGAVNSVAFSPDGSQVVSASADTTLRLWDTATGGPVGDAWAGHQGRVTSVAFAAQGTQVISGAEDDMLFLWDTRQAPTKVRSWKGHGGTVLGVAFSPDRAVVAAAGYDQSVSLWDVPSGKPVGAALEGHRSRVTGVAFSPDGSRLVSGSEDNTLRFWDMAKGAAAGLGTTVNHGKVTSVAFSPDGARVVSGSVENTLTLWDARTAGPIGSPWSGHREAVTSVAFSPDGAWVVSASKDQTLRLWNARTATSVGEPWRGHAGAVTSVAFSRDGHWLVSGGEDATLRRWVAPGAALVEACSRLSLNMSRRQWRESVSATLPYVCQCAGVPLAPDDQQQPGSTATCAEAVAFDAASAARAASGPR
;
A
#
# COMPACT_ATOMS: atom_id res chain seq x y z
N MET A 1 15.29 -38.57 57.85
CA MET A 1 15.46 -40.03 57.90
C MET A 1 16.93 -40.30 57.58
N THR A 2 17.81 -40.20 58.58
CA THR A 2 18.36 -41.32 59.41
C THR A 2 19.20 -42.27 58.54
N SER A 3 20.49 -42.52 58.78
CA SER A 3 21.19 -42.64 60.06
C SER A 3 22.71 -42.40 59.99
N ALA A 4 23.27 -42.04 61.14
CA ALA A 4 24.68 -42.02 61.56
C ALA A 4 25.33 -43.44 61.48
N GLU A 5 26.66 -43.63 61.43
CA GLU A 5 27.63 -43.47 62.55
C GLU A 5 29.13 -43.47 62.09
N PRO A 6 30.09 -43.03 62.94
CA PRO A 6 31.51 -42.84 62.61
C PRO A 6 32.42 -43.95 63.31
N PRO A 7 33.78 -43.84 63.40
CA PRO A 7 34.71 -44.97 63.23
C PRO A 7 35.15 -45.65 64.54
N LYS A 8 35.84 -46.80 64.47
CA LYS A 8 36.60 -47.38 65.59
C LYS A 8 38.04 -47.72 65.22
N ILE A 9 38.98 -47.11 65.94
CA ILE A 9 40.38 -47.51 66.07
C ILE A 9 40.61 -47.92 67.53
N ALA A 10 41.31 -49.05 67.67
CA ALA A 10 42.22 -49.53 68.72
C ALA A 10 41.82 -49.58 70.19
N ASP A 11 42.22 -50.68 70.83
CA ASP A 11 43.15 -50.75 71.98
C ASP A 11 43.44 -52.24 72.25
N ALA A 12 44.57 -52.72 72.79
CA ALA A 12 45.69 -52.14 73.52
C ALA A 12 46.89 -53.12 73.50
N ALA A 13 48.09 -52.68 73.89
CA ALA A 13 49.06 -53.57 74.59
C ALA A 13 50.09 -52.80 75.43
N LEU A 14 50.43 -53.44 76.55
CA LEU A 14 51.14 -53.08 77.78
C LEU A 14 52.60 -52.59 77.71
N ALA A 15 53.01 -52.00 78.83
CA ALA A 15 54.33 -51.54 79.27
C ALA A 15 55.53 -52.41 78.84
N SER A 16 56.53 -51.75 78.27
CA SER A 16 57.85 -52.30 77.96
C SER A 16 58.95 -51.42 78.54
N THR A 17 59.82 -52.00 79.38
CA THR A 17 61.16 -51.46 79.63
C THR A 17 61.91 -51.31 78.31
N LEU A 18 62.69 -50.24 78.17
CA LEU A 18 63.47 -50.02 76.94
C LEU A 18 64.50 -51.15 76.75
N PRO A 19 64.95 -51.42 75.51
CA PRO A 19 65.78 -52.59 75.23
C PRO A 19 67.15 -52.61 75.93
N ASP A 20 67.63 -51.47 76.45
CA ASP A 20 68.88 -51.31 77.22
C ASP A 20 68.71 -51.49 78.75
N GLY A 21 67.52 -51.84 79.25
CA GLY A 21 67.24 -51.90 80.69
C GLY A 21 66.94 -50.53 81.33
N PHE A 22 66.90 -49.45 80.55
CA PHE A 22 66.41 -48.13 80.98
C PHE A 22 64.88 -48.06 80.96
N LYS A 23 64.31 -47.26 81.86
CA LYS A 23 62.87 -47.01 81.92
C LYS A 23 62.45 -45.82 81.06
N TYR A 24 63.30 -44.80 80.94
CA TYR A 24 62.99 -43.54 80.25
C TYR A 24 63.97 -43.24 79.11
N TRP A 25 63.46 -42.73 77.98
CA TRP A 25 64.28 -42.33 76.82
C TRP A 25 65.13 -41.11 77.13
N ALA A 26 64.58 -40.20 77.92
CA ALA A 26 65.27 -39.03 78.44
C ALA A 26 64.73 -38.66 79.81
N PHE A 27 65.60 -38.06 80.63
CA PHE A 27 65.23 -37.33 81.84
C PHE A 27 65.29 -35.84 81.53
N LEU A 28 64.24 -35.09 81.87
CA LEU A 28 64.23 -33.64 81.68
C LEU A 28 64.65 -32.93 82.97
N SER A 29 65.83 -32.31 82.96
CA SER A 29 66.35 -31.50 84.06
C SER A 29 66.13 -30.02 83.78
N TYR A 30 65.47 -29.32 84.70
CA TYR A 30 65.10 -27.92 84.54
C TYR A 30 64.85 -27.26 85.90
N SER A 31 65.02 -25.93 85.97
CA SER A 31 64.55 -25.17 87.12
C SER A 31 63.03 -25.13 87.13
N HIS A 32 62.39 -25.24 88.29
CA HIS A 32 60.93 -25.15 88.41
C HIS A 32 60.38 -23.82 87.85
N ALA A 33 61.19 -22.76 87.79
CA ALA A 33 60.82 -21.49 87.17
C ALA A 33 60.61 -21.60 85.63
N ASP A 34 61.10 -22.66 84.98
CA ASP A 34 61.01 -22.88 83.53
C ASP A 34 59.94 -23.93 83.14
N GLU A 35 58.99 -24.21 84.03
CA GLU A 35 58.01 -25.29 83.89
C GLU A 35 57.16 -25.21 82.62
N ALA A 36 56.73 -24.02 82.20
CA ALA A 36 55.93 -23.85 80.99
C ALA A 36 56.69 -24.33 79.74
N THR A 37 58.00 -24.07 79.71
CA THR A 37 58.88 -24.48 78.62
C THR A 37 59.17 -25.98 78.67
N ALA A 38 59.37 -26.53 79.87
CA ALA A 38 59.49 -27.97 80.09
C ALA A 38 58.25 -28.72 79.60
N THR A 39 57.04 -28.21 79.88
CA THR A 39 55.78 -28.81 79.46
C THR A 39 55.61 -28.83 77.93
N TRP A 40 55.99 -27.74 77.24
CA TRP A 40 55.96 -27.69 75.78
C TRP A 40 56.92 -28.71 75.17
N LEU A 41 58.17 -28.72 75.64
CA LEU A 41 59.20 -29.60 75.09
C LEU A 41 58.83 -31.07 75.32
N HIS A 42 58.31 -31.38 76.51
CA HIS A 42 57.83 -32.71 76.85
C HIS A 42 56.74 -33.21 75.86
N LYS A 43 55.67 -32.43 75.66
CA LYS A 43 54.60 -32.78 74.69
C LYS A 43 55.09 -32.85 73.25
N ALA A 44 56.05 -32.00 72.87
CA ALA A 44 56.61 -31.99 71.52
C ALA A 44 57.41 -33.27 71.24
N LEU A 45 58.22 -33.72 72.20
CA LEU A 45 59.03 -34.95 72.07
C LEU A 45 58.13 -36.21 71.99
N GLU A 46 57.09 -36.29 72.81
CA GLU A 46 56.20 -37.46 72.81
C GLU A 46 55.28 -37.54 71.58
N ARG A 47 54.78 -36.40 71.09
CA ARG A 47 53.91 -36.37 69.90
C ARG A 47 54.66 -36.53 68.59
N PHE A 48 55.99 -36.41 68.62
CA PHE A 48 56.80 -36.53 67.42
C PHE A 48 56.76 -37.97 66.89
N LYS A 49 56.12 -38.17 65.73
CA LYS A 49 56.01 -39.48 65.09
C LYS A 49 57.24 -39.76 64.25
N ILE A 50 58.04 -40.73 64.68
CA ILE A 50 59.24 -41.14 63.96
C ILE A 50 58.81 -41.77 62.63
N PRO A 51 59.42 -41.40 61.48
CA PRO A 51 59.06 -41.95 60.19
C PRO A 51 59.16 -43.48 60.16
N LYS A 52 58.12 -44.17 59.66
CA LYS A 52 58.06 -45.64 59.59
C LYS A 52 59.30 -46.31 58.97
N ALA A 53 59.98 -45.62 58.06
CA ALA A 53 61.19 -46.13 57.40
C ALA A 53 62.41 -46.24 58.33
N TRP A 54 62.40 -45.55 59.48
CA TRP A 54 63.52 -45.54 60.43
C TRP A 54 63.20 -46.25 61.75
N VAL A 55 61.93 -46.53 62.01
CA VAL A 55 61.50 -47.35 63.16
C VAL A 55 62.07 -48.77 62.99
N GLY A 56 62.81 -49.25 63.98
CA GLY A 56 63.47 -50.57 63.96
C GLY A 56 64.90 -50.59 63.40
N THR A 57 65.37 -49.50 62.77
CA THR A 57 66.74 -49.40 62.25
C THR A 57 67.75 -49.08 63.35
N ARG A 58 69.02 -49.51 63.20
CA ARG A 58 70.11 -49.28 64.18
C ARG A 58 71.11 -48.25 63.66
N ALA A 59 71.67 -47.43 64.55
CA ALA A 59 72.79 -46.56 64.22
C ALA A 59 74.11 -47.35 64.27
N GLU A 60 75.10 -46.99 63.44
CA GLU A 60 76.42 -47.63 63.46
C GLU A 60 77.09 -47.45 64.83
N GLY A 61 77.53 -48.56 65.44
CA GLY A 61 78.09 -48.57 66.79
C GLY A 61 77.06 -48.62 67.93
N SER A 62 75.76 -48.65 67.64
CA SER A 62 74.70 -48.78 68.65
C SER A 62 74.01 -50.16 68.57
N SER A 63 73.86 -50.84 69.72
CA SER A 63 73.18 -52.15 69.80
C SER A 63 71.65 -52.06 69.66
N ASN A 64 71.07 -50.86 69.70
CA ASN A 64 69.62 -50.69 69.89
C ASN A 64 68.84 -50.16 68.68
N PRO A 65 67.63 -50.70 68.42
CA PRO A 65 66.75 -50.24 67.36
C PRO A 65 66.02 -48.94 67.73
N ARG A 66 65.86 -48.04 66.75
CA ARG A 66 65.15 -46.77 66.92
C ARG A 66 63.63 -46.97 67.14
N PRO A 67 62.98 -46.24 68.06
CA PRO A 67 61.58 -46.45 68.42
C PRO A 67 60.60 -45.80 67.43
N SER A 68 59.30 -46.05 67.61
CA SER A 68 58.22 -45.38 66.87
C SER A 68 57.81 -44.03 67.45
N SER A 69 58.12 -43.81 68.74
CA SER A 69 57.92 -42.56 69.49
C SER A 69 58.94 -42.46 70.64
N LEU A 70 59.15 -41.26 71.18
CA LEU A 70 60.09 -41.02 72.29
C LEU A 70 59.45 -41.12 73.69
N HIS A 71 58.35 -41.86 73.85
CA HIS A 71 57.68 -42.08 75.14
C HIS A 71 58.23 -43.33 75.86
N PRO A 72 58.46 -43.33 77.19
CA PRO A 72 58.25 -42.23 78.13
C PRO A 72 59.49 -41.33 78.32
N VAL A 73 59.26 -40.02 78.50
CA VAL A 73 60.27 -39.03 78.94
C VAL A 73 59.95 -38.66 80.39
N PHE A 74 60.92 -38.76 81.30
CA PHE A 74 60.68 -38.49 82.72
C PHE A 74 60.66 -36.98 83.02
N ARG A 75 59.66 -36.55 83.78
CA ARG A 75 59.55 -35.21 84.37
C ARG A 75 59.10 -35.32 85.84
N ASP A 76 59.86 -34.69 86.73
CA ASP A 76 59.69 -34.71 88.19
C ASP A 76 58.25 -34.52 88.70
N ARG A 77 57.51 -33.54 88.17
CA ARG A 77 56.16 -33.19 88.65
C ARG A 77 55.04 -34.12 88.16
N ASP A 78 55.24 -34.80 87.02
CA ASP A 78 54.22 -35.71 86.46
C ASP A 78 54.31 -37.12 87.06
N GLU A 79 55.46 -37.51 87.64
CA GLU A 79 55.71 -38.88 88.12
C GLU A 79 56.07 -39.03 89.61
N LEU A 80 56.34 -37.96 90.38
CA LEU A 80 56.57 -38.03 91.84
C LEU A 80 55.48 -37.29 92.63
N SER A 81 54.85 -37.98 93.59
CA SER A 81 53.85 -37.37 94.50
C SER A 81 54.53 -36.67 95.69
N ALA A 82 53.99 -35.52 96.11
CA ALA A 82 54.59 -34.60 97.07
C ALA A 82 54.79 -35.21 98.48
N SER A 83 56.01 -35.70 98.79
CA SER A 83 56.44 -35.99 100.16
C SER A 83 57.94 -35.72 100.36
N ALA A 84 58.30 -35.28 101.57
CA ALA A 84 59.55 -34.63 101.91
C ALA A 84 60.73 -35.61 102.11
N SER A 85 61.29 -36.13 101.02
CA SER A 85 62.71 -36.52 100.90
C SER A 85 63.03 -36.82 99.42
N LEU A 86 63.16 -35.78 98.60
CA LEU A 86 63.21 -35.91 97.13
C LEU A 86 64.51 -36.49 96.55
N GLY A 87 65.59 -36.63 97.33
CA GLY A 87 66.91 -37.02 96.80
C GLY A 87 67.01 -38.45 96.25
N ALA A 88 66.59 -39.46 97.03
CA ALA A 88 66.78 -40.86 96.65
C ALA A 88 65.95 -41.33 95.43
N PRO A 89 64.67 -40.93 95.25
CA PRO A 89 63.87 -41.32 94.08
C PRO A 89 64.35 -40.69 92.76
N LEU A 90 64.83 -39.44 92.80
CA LEU A 90 65.34 -38.72 91.63
C LEU A 90 66.64 -39.35 91.10
N GLU A 91 67.55 -39.76 91.99
CA GLU A 91 68.76 -40.48 91.60
C GLU A 91 68.46 -41.85 90.94
N VAL A 92 67.40 -42.54 91.40
CA VAL A 92 66.93 -43.78 90.75
C VAL A 92 66.41 -43.49 89.35
N ALA A 93 65.59 -42.45 89.17
CA ALA A 93 65.08 -42.06 87.86
C ALA A 93 66.21 -41.64 86.89
N LEU A 94 67.22 -40.91 87.38
CA LEU A 94 68.41 -40.54 86.61
C LEU A 94 69.24 -41.75 86.20
N ARG A 95 69.42 -42.76 87.07
CA ARG A 95 70.09 -44.03 86.69
C ARG A 95 69.29 -44.79 85.63
N GLN A 96 67.96 -44.72 85.69
CA GLN A 96 67.02 -45.38 84.78
C GLN A 96 66.74 -44.59 83.49
N ALA A 97 67.31 -43.40 83.31
CA ALA A 97 67.20 -42.63 82.09
C ALA A 97 68.40 -42.84 81.17
N ARG A 98 68.13 -43.00 79.88
CA ARG A 98 69.18 -43.21 78.86
C ARG A 98 69.92 -41.93 78.50
N ASN A 99 69.22 -40.80 78.45
CA ASN A 99 69.76 -39.49 78.13
C ASN A 99 69.31 -38.45 79.18
N LEU A 100 70.09 -37.40 79.37
CA LEU A 100 69.71 -36.24 80.17
C LEU A 100 69.48 -35.07 79.23
N ILE A 101 68.28 -34.49 79.23
CA ILE A 101 67.98 -33.27 78.50
C ILE A 101 67.90 -32.13 79.51
N VAL A 102 68.77 -31.13 79.37
CA VAL A 102 68.84 -29.99 80.28
C VAL A 102 68.25 -28.77 79.60
N ILE A 103 67.23 -28.18 80.23
CA ILE A 103 66.71 -26.88 79.81
C ILE A 103 67.63 -25.80 80.36
N CYS A 104 68.30 -25.10 79.46
CA CYS A 104 69.31 -24.10 79.77
C CYS A 104 68.67 -22.71 79.78
N SER A 105 68.71 -22.08 80.96
CA SER A 105 68.19 -20.76 81.25
C SER A 105 68.98 -20.14 82.42
N PRO A 106 68.92 -18.82 82.64
CA PRO A 106 69.48 -18.20 83.83
C PRO A 106 68.97 -18.78 85.15
N ASN A 107 67.76 -19.36 85.15
CA ASN A 107 67.17 -19.99 86.32
C ASN A 107 67.74 -21.39 86.54
N SER A 108 67.94 -22.16 85.47
CA SER A 108 68.60 -23.48 85.53
C SER A 108 70.08 -23.36 85.90
N ALA A 109 70.77 -22.33 85.42
CA ALA A 109 72.18 -22.10 85.73
C ALA A 109 72.43 -21.84 87.23
N ARG A 110 71.50 -21.14 87.90
CA ARG A 110 71.55 -20.85 89.34
C ARG A 110 70.95 -21.96 90.21
N SER A 111 70.31 -22.96 89.62
CA SER A 111 69.65 -24.02 90.36
C SER A 111 70.65 -25.07 90.83
N SER A 112 70.86 -25.16 92.15
CA SER A 112 71.71 -26.20 92.75
C SER A 112 71.20 -27.63 92.49
N TRP A 113 69.92 -27.81 92.18
CA TRP A 113 69.33 -29.12 91.89
C TRP A 113 69.68 -29.60 90.49
N VAL A 114 69.34 -28.81 89.45
CA VAL A 114 69.81 -29.02 88.06
C VAL A 114 71.32 -29.32 88.03
N ASP A 115 72.13 -28.52 88.71
CA ASP A 115 73.58 -28.73 88.77
C ASP A 115 73.96 -30.09 89.39
N LYS A 116 73.30 -30.50 90.48
CA LYS A 116 73.50 -31.84 91.09
C LYS A 116 73.07 -32.98 90.17
N GLU A 117 71.95 -32.85 89.47
CA GLU A 117 71.44 -33.88 88.55
C GLU A 117 72.42 -34.09 87.38
N ILE A 118 72.98 -33.00 86.84
CA ILE A 118 74.01 -33.05 85.80
C ILE A 118 75.28 -33.72 86.34
N ARG A 119 75.78 -33.31 87.51
CA ARG A 119 76.99 -33.91 88.12
C ARG A 119 76.80 -35.40 88.36
N PHE A 120 75.65 -35.79 88.90
CA PHE A 120 75.32 -37.18 89.14
C PHE A 120 75.29 -37.98 87.83
N PHE A 121 74.62 -37.46 86.79
CA PHE A 121 74.52 -38.15 85.50
C PHE A 121 75.88 -38.24 84.80
N LYS A 122 76.74 -37.21 84.90
CA LYS A 122 78.12 -37.24 84.40
C LYS A 122 78.98 -38.25 85.16
N ALA A 123 78.87 -38.33 86.48
CA ALA A 123 79.61 -39.29 87.31
C ALA A 123 79.25 -40.76 87.03
N LEU A 124 78.08 -41.03 86.42
CA LEU A 124 77.74 -42.36 85.86
C LEU A 124 78.50 -42.69 84.56
N GLY A 125 79.41 -41.83 84.11
CA GLY A 125 80.20 -41.98 82.88
C GLY A 125 79.43 -41.64 81.60
N ARG A 126 78.31 -40.90 81.69
CA ARG A 126 77.36 -40.66 80.58
C ARG A 126 77.34 -39.22 80.08
N GLU A 127 78.47 -38.52 80.13
CA GLU A 127 78.58 -37.10 79.72
C GLU A 127 78.17 -36.85 78.26
N ALA A 128 78.49 -37.77 77.33
CA ALA A 128 78.12 -37.67 75.92
C ALA A 128 76.62 -37.84 75.62
N ARG A 129 75.79 -38.13 76.64
CA ARG A 129 74.33 -38.28 76.54
C ARG A 129 73.58 -37.15 77.26
N VAL A 130 74.26 -36.03 77.52
CA VAL A 130 73.66 -34.79 78.03
C VAL A 130 73.39 -33.84 76.86
N PHE A 131 72.12 -33.52 76.63
CA PHE A 131 71.67 -32.63 75.55
C PHE A 131 71.06 -31.37 76.13
N CYS A 132 71.50 -30.22 75.65
CA CYS A 132 71.07 -28.93 76.16
C CYS A 132 70.05 -28.28 75.23
N VAL A 133 69.08 -27.58 75.82
CA VAL A 133 68.11 -26.76 75.08
C VAL A 133 68.14 -25.36 75.63
N ILE A 134 68.70 -24.44 74.86
CA ILE A 134 68.75 -23.03 75.26
C ILE A 134 67.38 -22.42 74.98
N VAL A 135 66.77 -21.93 76.05
CA VAL A 135 65.45 -21.30 76.00
C VAL A 135 65.49 -19.86 76.50
N GLY A 136 66.56 -19.46 77.18
CA GLY A 136 66.85 -18.10 77.63
C GLY A 136 68.27 -17.98 78.16
N GLY A 137 68.78 -16.76 78.31
CA GLY A 137 70.18 -16.50 78.71
C GLY A 137 71.20 -16.76 77.61
N GLU A 138 72.48 -16.50 77.90
CA GLU A 138 73.61 -16.66 76.97
C GLU A 138 74.63 -17.65 77.55
N PRO A 139 75.10 -18.63 76.76
CA PRO A 139 76.04 -19.64 77.24
C PRO A 139 77.46 -19.08 77.39
N GLY A 140 78.12 -19.35 78.53
CA GLY A 140 79.52 -18.97 78.77
C GLY A 140 79.73 -17.52 79.23
N ALA A 141 78.69 -16.88 79.77
CA ALA A 141 78.69 -15.48 80.16
C ALA A 141 79.31 -15.28 81.56
N ASP A 142 80.63 -15.19 81.64
CA ASP A 142 81.35 -14.61 82.78
C ASP A 142 82.51 -13.75 82.26
N HIS A 143 82.69 -12.55 82.83
CA HIS A 143 83.75 -11.54 82.60
C HIS A 143 83.35 -10.17 82.00
N THR A 144 82.07 -9.85 81.83
CA THR A 144 81.61 -8.47 81.52
C THR A 144 80.56 -7.99 82.52
N GLU A 145 80.69 -6.76 83.02
CA GLU A 145 79.80 -6.20 84.06
C GLU A 145 78.30 -6.20 83.66
N ASP A 146 77.99 -6.21 82.36
CA ASP A 146 76.61 -6.26 81.83
C ASP A 146 75.98 -7.67 81.80
N ALA A 147 76.77 -8.74 81.97
CA ALA A 147 76.32 -10.13 81.79
C ALA A 147 76.16 -10.92 83.11
N VAL A 148 76.32 -10.25 84.26
CA VAL A 148 76.22 -10.87 85.59
C VAL A 148 74.79 -11.39 85.81
N GLY A 149 74.60 -12.69 85.66
CA GLY A 149 73.31 -13.37 85.82
C GLY A 149 72.57 -13.74 84.54
N SER A 150 73.17 -13.56 83.35
CA SER A 150 72.61 -14.02 82.06
C SER A 150 73.10 -15.42 81.64
N GLU A 151 74.08 -16.00 82.33
CA GLU A 151 74.57 -17.35 82.06
C GLU A 151 73.43 -18.37 82.06
N CYS A 152 73.34 -19.20 81.02
CA CYS A 152 72.29 -20.21 80.89
C CYS A 152 72.73 -21.64 81.19
N PHE A 153 74.04 -21.90 81.28
CA PHE A 153 74.58 -23.21 81.63
C PHE A 153 74.91 -23.29 83.12
N ALA A 154 74.37 -24.33 83.77
CA ALA A 154 74.79 -24.68 85.12
C ALA A 154 76.29 -25.00 85.15
N PRO A 155 77.01 -24.72 86.26
CA PRO A 155 78.44 -24.97 86.38
C PRO A 155 78.88 -26.36 85.91
N ALA A 156 78.10 -27.40 86.22
CA ALA A 156 78.37 -28.77 85.83
C ALA A 156 78.18 -29.09 84.34
N LEU A 157 77.55 -28.21 83.56
CA LEU A 157 77.58 -28.29 82.10
C LEU A 157 78.86 -27.69 81.52
N ARG A 158 79.39 -26.64 82.15
CA ARG A 158 80.57 -25.88 81.69
C ARG A 158 81.89 -26.54 82.06
N PHE A 159 81.90 -27.42 83.05
CA PHE A 159 83.10 -28.10 83.52
C PHE A 159 82.88 -29.61 83.63
N ARG A 160 83.99 -30.36 83.60
CA ARG A 160 83.98 -31.80 83.85
C ARG A 160 83.82 -32.10 85.34
N VAL A 161 83.32 -33.31 85.61
CA VAL A 161 83.00 -33.76 86.96
C VAL A 161 83.78 -35.03 87.25
N ASP A 162 84.48 -35.07 88.38
CA ASP A 162 85.25 -36.23 88.78
C ASP A 162 84.38 -37.34 89.42
N ALA A 163 84.98 -38.48 89.74
CA ALA A 163 84.28 -39.63 90.31
C ALA A 163 83.61 -39.34 91.67
N ASN A 164 84.01 -38.28 92.37
CA ASN A 164 83.45 -37.83 93.65
C ASN A 164 82.42 -36.70 93.48
N GLN A 165 81.98 -36.42 92.26
CA GLN A 165 81.02 -35.37 91.90
C GLN A 165 81.50 -33.93 92.15
N GLN A 166 82.82 -33.72 92.24
CA GLN A 166 83.42 -32.39 92.34
C GLN A 166 83.73 -31.85 90.94
N LEU A 167 83.61 -30.54 90.75
CA LEU A 167 83.96 -29.90 89.48
C LEU A 167 85.48 -29.83 89.36
N THR A 168 86.00 -30.27 88.21
CA THR A 168 87.40 -30.05 87.86
C THR A 168 87.55 -28.71 87.14
N ALA A 169 88.76 -28.17 87.09
CA ALA A 169 89.03 -26.94 86.33
C ALA A 169 89.02 -27.14 84.80
N GLU A 170 88.74 -28.36 84.32
CA GLU A 170 88.68 -28.65 82.89
C GLU A 170 87.32 -28.24 82.29
N PRO A 171 87.29 -27.37 81.26
CA PRO A 171 86.05 -26.96 80.62
C PRO A 171 85.42 -28.09 79.80
N ALA A 172 84.08 -28.11 79.75
CA ALA A 172 83.25 -29.01 78.96
C ALA A 172 82.34 -28.21 78.03
N GLU A 173 82.24 -28.61 76.76
CA GLU A 173 81.36 -27.99 75.78
C GLU A 173 80.11 -28.87 75.55
N PRO A 174 78.92 -28.45 76.02
CA PRO A 174 77.70 -29.22 75.85
C PRO A 174 77.08 -29.05 74.46
N ILE A 175 76.49 -30.12 73.93
CA ILE A 175 75.72 -30.06 72.67
C ILE A 175 74.37 -29.38 72.97
N ALA A 176 74.12 -28.22 72.38
CA ALA A 176 72.93 -27.41 72.65
C ALA A 176 72.11 -27.06 71.39
N ALA A 177 70.78 -27.12 71.49
CA ALA A 177 69.84 -26.60 70.48
C ALA A 177 69.19 -25.31 70.98
N ASP A 178 69.08 -24.28 70.12
CA ASP A 178 68.59 -22.94 70.52
C ASP A 178 67.15 -22.72 70.07
N ALA A 179 66.20 -22.89 71.00
CA ALA A 179 64.76 -22.79 70.73
C ALA A 179 64.24 -21.33 70.66
N ARG A 180 65.11 -20.34 70.86
CA ARG A 180 64.72 -18.93 70.87
C ARG A 180 64.32 -18.44 69.46
N PRO A 181 63.38 -17.48 69.34
CA PRO A 181 62.99 -16.89 68.06
C PRO A 181 64.21 -16.23 67.36
N GLY A 182 64.36 -16.46 66.05
CA GLY A 182 65.49 -15.91 65.27
C GLY A 182 66.79 -16.74 65.30
N LYS A 183 66.81 -17.83 66.07
CA LYS A 183 67.87 -18.85 66.04
C LYS A 183 67.36 -20.10 65.32
N ASP A 184 67.35 -21.28 65.96
CA ASP A 184 66.76 -22.46 65.31
C ASP A 184 65.23 -22.40 65.30
N GLY A 185 64.63 -21.80 66.34
CA GLY A 185 63.19 -21.77 66.56
C GLY A 185 62.66 -23.11 67.05
N LYS A 186 61.47 -23.08 67.68
CA LYS A 186 60.88 -24.21 68.42
C LYS A 186 60.83 -25.52 67.63
N ASP A 187 60.39 -25.50 66.37
CA ASP A 187 60.24 -26.73 65.57
C ASP A 187 61.59 -27.36 65.18
N ASN A 188 62.57 -26.54 64.77
CA ASN A 188 63.89 -27.07 64.41
C ASN A 188 64.69 -27.49 65.64
N ALA A 189 64.55 -26.79 66.77
CA ALA A 189 65.21 -27.17 68.02
C ALA A 189 64.72 -28.55 68.49
N VAL A 190 63.40 -28.82 68.42
CA VAL A 190 62.86 -30.16 68.69
C VAL A 190 63.41 -31.19 67.71
N LEU A 191 63.46 -30.88 66.41
CA LEU A 191 64.05 -31.78 65.40
C LEU A 191 65.53 -32.09 65.67
N LYS A 192 66.34 -31.10 66.10
CA LYS A 192 67.76 -31.29 66.48
C LYS A 192 67.90 -32.16 67.72
N LEU A 193 67.07 -31.95 68.73
CA LEU A 193 67.05 -32.77 69.95
C LEU A 193 66.65 -34.22 69.66
N VAL A 194 65.59 -34.42 68.89
CA VAL A 194 65.13 -35.75 68.47
C VAL A 194 66.22 -36.44 67.65
N ALA A 195 66.90 -35.70 66.77
CA ALA A 195 68.01 -36.23 66.00
C ALA A 195 69.16 -36.70 66.91
N GLY A 196 69.55 -35.91 67.91
CA GLY A 196 70.60 -36.27 68.88
C GLY A 196 70.23 -37.45 69.79
N VAL A 197 69.00 -37.49 70.32
CA VAL A 197 68.52 -38.58 71.19
C VAL A 197 68.42 -39.92 70.44
N LEU A 198 68.17 -39.89 69.12
CA LEU A 198 68.02 -41.07 68.26
C LEU A 198 69.27 -41.42 67.44
N ASP A 199 70.38 -40.71 67.65
CA ASP A 199 71.63 -40.85 66.88
C ASP A 199 71.36 -40.76 65.36
N LEU A 200 70.70 -39.67 64.92
CA LEU A 200 70.33 -39.35 63.54
C LEU A 200 70.94 -38.02 63.07
N GLY A 201 71.21 -37.91 61.77
CA GLY A 201 71.59 -36.63 61.15
C GLY A 201 70.37 -35.70 60.98
N PHE A 202 70.50 -34.45 61.41
CA PHE A 202 69.43 -33.45 61.40
C PHE A 202 68.89 -33.14 59.97
N ASP A 203 69.76 -33.06 58.97
CA ASP A 203 69.38 -32.67 57.61
C ASP A 203 68.45 -33.68 56.93
N ALA A 204 68.65 -34.98 57.21
CA ALA A 204 67.82 -36.05 56.69
C ALA A 204 66.37 -35.98 57.22
N LEU A 205 66.20 -35.59 58.49
CA LEU A 205 64.90 -35.38 59.13
C LEU A 205 64.16 -34.17 58.53
N LYS A 206 64.89 -33.09 58.23
CA LYS A 206 64.32 -31.82 57.75
C LYS A 206 63.85 -31.87 56.30
N GLN A 207 64.62 -32.48 55.40
CA GLN A 207 64.31 -32.55 53.96
C GLN A 207 62.98 -33.26 53.68
N ARG A 208 62.67 -34.30 54.45
CA ARG A 208 61.45 -35.10 54.26
C ARG A 208 60.16 -34.42 54.74
N ASP A 209 60.21 -33.60 55.80
CA ASP A 209 59.01 -32.87 56.26
C ASP A 209 58.54 -31.87 55.19
N GLN A 210 59.48 -31.27 54.45
CA GLN A 210 59.20 -30.31 53.38
C GLN A 210 58.53 -30.97 52.16
N GLU A 211 58.99 -32.14 51.71
CA GLU A 211 58.39 -32.87 50.57
C GLU A 211 56.92 -33.26 50.82
N ARG A 212 56.57 -33.56 52.08
CA ARG A 212 55.22 -33.99 52.45
C ARG A 212 54.20 -32.86 52.29
N ARG A 213 54.61 -31.61 52.55
CA ARG A 213 53.75 -30.42 52.40
C ARG A 213 53.50 -30.10 50.92
N GLN A 214 54.50 -30.23 50.07
CA GLN A 214 54.37 -29.95 48.63
C GLN A 214 53.46 -30.96 47.90
N ARG A 215 53.49 -32.25 48.26
CA ARG A 215 52.62 -33.27 47.62
C ARG A 215 51.12 -33.02 47.89
N ARG A 216 50.76 -32.54 49.08
CA ARG A 216 49.35 -32.23 49.42
C ARG A 216 48.80 -31.06 48.62
N LEU A 217 49.63 -30.05 48.36
CA LEU A 217 49.23 -28.87 47.59
C LEU A 217 48.93 -29.21 46.12
N ARG A 218 49.74 -30.09 45.50
CA ARG A 218 49.57 -30.50 44.09
C ARG A 218 48.23 -31.21 43.83
N LEU A 219 47.76 -32.03 44.76
CA LEU A 219 46.50 -32.79 44.59
C LEU A 219 45.26 -31.88 44.61
N VAL A 220 45.25 -30.83 45.42
CA VAL A 220 44.12 -29.89 45.52
C VAL A 220 43.96 -29.08 44.23
N VAL A 221 45.08 -28.62 43.66
CA VAL A 221 45.08 -27.84 42.41
C VAL A 221 44.55 -28.68 41.24
N ALA A 222 44.94 -29.96 41.14
CA ALA A 222 44.47 -30.84 40.07
C ALA A 222 42.93 -31.07 40.12
N GLY A 223 42.35 -31.19 41.32
CA GLY A 223 40.90 -31.38 41.48
C GLY A 223 40.07 -30.16 41.05
N LEU A 224 40.55 -28.94 41.37
CA LEU A 224 39.88 -27.69 40.96
C LEU A 224 39.91 -27.48 39.44
N SER A 225 41.02 -27.83 38.78
CA SER A 225 41.14 -27.72 37.32
C SER A 225 40.18 -28.65 36.57
N ALA A 226 39.96 -29.87 37.07
CA ALA A 226 39.03 -30.82 36.44
C ALA A 226 37.56 -30.34 36.53
N LEU A 227 37.16 -29.73 37.65
CA LEU A 227 35.81 -29.21 37.83
C LEU A 227 35.49 -28.04 36.87
N LEU A 228 36.46 -27.14 36.67
CA LEU A 228 36.33 -26.01 35.74
C LEU A 228 36.12 -26.47 34.28
N LEU A 229 36.80 -27.54 33.85
CA LEU A 229 36.62 -28.09 32.50
C LEU A 229 35.21 -28.65 32.28
N VAL A 230 34.64 -29.33 33.28
CA VAL A 230 33.27 -29.88 33.19
C VAL A 230 32.23 -28.77 33.12
N VAL A 231 32.36 -27.75 33.96
CA VAL A 231 31.44 -26.59 33.95
C VAL A 231 31.56 -25.82 32.63
N GLY A 232 32.78 -25.62 32.11
CA GLY A 232 33.00 -25.02 30.79
C GLY A 232 32.35 -25.81 29.66
N GLY A 233 32.45 -27.15 29.68
CA GLY A 233 31.81 -28.02 28.69
C GLY A 233 30.28 -27.95 28.71
N LEU A 234 29.67 -27.92 29.89
CA LEU A 234 28.21 -27.77 30.02
C LEU A 234 27.71 -26.39 29.57
N ALA A 235 28.47 -25.33 29.85
CA ALA A 235 28.14 -23.98 29.37
C ALA A 235 28.20 -23.89 27.84
N LEU A 236 29.22 -24.48 27.22
CA LEU A 236 29.34 -24.57 25.76
C LEU A 236 28.18 -25.37 25.15
N PHE A 237 27.81 -26.50 25.76
CA PHE A 237 26.66 -27.30 25.32
C PHE A 237 25.34 -26.51 25.42
N ALA A 238 25.12 -25.77 26.50
CA ALA A 238 23.92 -24.94 26.65
C ALA A 238 23.86 -23.79 25.63
N LEU A 239 24.99 -23.17 25.31
CA LEU A 239 25.09 -22.15 24.25
C LEU A 239 24.81 -22.75 22.87
N ASP A 240 25.33 -23.94 22.58
CA ASP A 240 25.05 -24.67 21.35
C ASP A 240 23.55 -25.00 21.21
N GLN A 241 22.93 -25.53 22.26
CA GLN A 241 21.48 -25.81 22.27
C GLN A 241 20.63 -24.53 22.07
N ARG A 242 21.04 -23.40 22.65
CA ARG A 242 20.39 -22.10 22.42
C ARG A 242 20.52 -21.67 20.95
N ASN A 243 21.70 -21.80 20.36
CA ASN A 243 21.94 -21.44 18.96
C ASN A 243 21.12 -22.32 18.01
N VAL A 244 21.02 -23.62 18.28
CA VAL A 244 20.15 -24.54 17.52
C VAL A 244 18.68 -24.15 17.65
N ALA A 245 18.20 -23.81 18.85
CA ALA A 245 16.82 -23.39 19.05
C ALA A 245 16.48 -22.07 18.34
N VAL A 246 17.39 -21.10 18.37
CA VAL A 246 17.26 -19.83 17.61
C VAL A 246 17.24 -20.10 16.12
N SER A 247 18.15 -20.94 15.61
CA SER A 247 18.18 -21.32 14.19
C SER A 247 16.88 -21.99 13.75
N ASN A 248 16.31 -22.89 14.57
CA ASN A 248 15.04 -23.56 14.26
C ASN A 248 13.87 -22.58 14.25
N PHE A 249 13.85 -21.62 15.18
CA PHE A 249 12.83 -20.56 15.20
C PHE A 249 12.92 -19.64 13.98
N ASP A 250 14.14 -19.26 13.58
CA ASP A 250 14.38 -18.44 12.40
C ASP A 250 13.98 -19.18 11.12
N GLN A 251 14.30 -20.47 11.01
CA GLN A 251 13.85 -21.30 9.89
C GLN A 251 12.33 -21.38 9.80
N ALA A 252 11.63 -21.61 10.92
CA ALA A 252 10.17 -21.64 10.96
C ALA A 252 9.53 -20.31 10.54
N ASN A 253 10.12 -19.18 10.94
CA ASN A 253 9.66 -17.85 10.52
C ASN A 253 9.89 -17.59 9.03
N ILE A 254 11.04 -18.02 8.50
CA ILE A 254 11.34 -17.93 7.06
C ILE A 254 10.38 -18.80 6.26
N GLU A 255 10.11 -20.02 6.70
CA GLU A 255 9.14 -20.91 6.05
C GLU A 255 7.72 -20.34 6.08
N ARG A 256 7.29 -19.78 7.21
CA ARG A 256 6.01 -19.08 7.31
C ARG A 256 5.94 -17.87 6.38
N ALA A 257 7.00 -17.06 6.30
CA ALA A 257 7.06 -15.93 5.39
C ALA A 257 7.00 -16.37 3.92
N ARG A 258 7.70 -17.45 3.56
CA ARG A 258 7.65 -18.06 2.22
C ARG A 258 6.26 -18.61 1.89
N ALA A 259 5.60 -19.27 2.84
CA ALA A 259 4.24 -19.77 2.67
C ALA A 259 3.24 -18.64 2.42
N LEU A 260 3.32 -17.55 3.22
CA LEU A 260 2.50 -16.36 3.02
C LEU A 260 2.78 -15.68 1.67
N GLN A 261 4.03 -15.62 1.23
CA GLN A 261 4.40 -15.09 -0.08
C GLN A 261 3.89 -15.97 -1.23
N ALA A 262 3.98 -17.29 -1.11
CA ALA A 262 3.47 -18.24 -2.10
C ALA A 262 1.94 -18.16 -2.22
N GLU A 263 1.23 -18.05 -1.09
CA GLU A 263 -0.22 -17.81 -1.08
C GLU A 263 -0.58 -16.47 -1.70
N ALA A 264 0.17 -15.40 -1.41
CA ALA A 264 -0.05 -14.09 -2.03
C ALA A 264 0.21 -14.12 -3.56
N ALA A 265 1.25 -14.81 -4.00
CA ALA A 265 1.59 -14.95 -5.42
C ALA A 265 0.51 -15.75 -6.18
N THR A 266 0.08 -16.89 -5.65
CA THR A 266 -1.00 -17.69 -6.24
C THR A 266 -2.32 -16.92 -6.29
N ALA A 267 -2.65 -16.16 -5.23
CA ALA A 267 -3.83 -15.28 -5.24
C ALA A 267 -3.72 -14.18 -6.31
N GLN A 268 -2.53 -13.61 -6.53
CA GLN A 268 -2.30 -12.59 -7.56
C GLN A 268 -2.43 -13.16 -8.98
N GLU A 269 -1.87 -14.34 -9.24
CA GLU A 269 -2.03 -15.04 -10.52
C GLU A 269 -3.49 -15.39 -10.81
N LEU A 270 -4.23 -15.85 -9.79
CA LEU A 270 -5.65 -16.13 -9.92
C LEU A 270 -6.47 -14.86 -10.22
N ARG A 271 -6.13 -13.72 -9.58
CA ARG A 271 -6.76 -12.42 -9.91
C ARG A 271 -6.48 -12.01 -11.34
N ALA A 272 -5.23 -12.08 -11.79
CA ALA A 272 -4.82 -11.69 -13.14
C ALA A 272 -5.50 -12.56 -14.22
N SER A 273 -5.47 -13.88 -14.07
CA SER A 273 -6.13 -14.80 -15.00
C SER A 273 -7.65 -14.62 -15.03
N THR A 274 -8.29 -14.40 -13.87
CA THR A 274 -9.73 -14.11 -13.79
C THR A 274 -10.06 -12.80 -14.51
N ALA A 275 -9.28 -11.74 -14.30
CA ALA A 275 -9.48 -10.45 -14.95
C ALA A 275 -9.33 -10.53 -16.48
N LEU A 276 -8.28 -11.19 -16.97
CA LEU A 276 -8.03 -11.37 -18.41
C LEU A 276 -9.12 -12.21 -19.10
N ARG A 277 -9.72 -13.18 -18.40
CA ARG A 277 -10.88 -13.93 -18.90
C ARG A 277 -12.15 -13.08 -18.89
N LEU A 278 -12.37 -12.30 -17.84
CA LEU A 278 -13.62 -11.58 -17.59
C LEU A 278 -13.76 -10.32 -18.46
N ALA A 279 -12.69 -9.54 -18.61
CA ALA A 279 -12.70 -8.25 -19.32
C ALA A 279 -13.24 -8.34 -20.76
N PRO A 280 -12.76 -9.21 -21.66
CA PRO A 280 -13.26 -9.28 -23.04
C PRO A 280 -14.72 -9.77 -23.10
N GLN A 281 -15.10 -10.68 -22.20
CA GLN A 281 -16.48 -11.19 -22.12
C GLN A 281 -17.46 -10.11 -21.65
N ALA A 282 -17.05 -9.32 -20.66
CA ALA A 282 -17.80 -8.21 -20.13
C ALA A 282 -17.90 -7.06 -21.14
N ALA A 283 -16.79 -6.73 -21.83
CA ALA A 283 -16.78 -5.76 -22.91
C ALA A 283 -17.73 -6.17 -24.04
N ALA A 284 -17.70 -7.43 -24.50
CA ALA A 284 -18.63 -7.93 -25.51
C ALA A 284 -20.10 -7.81 -25.08
N ARG A 285 -20.39 -7.95 -23.78
CA ARG A 285 -21.73 -7.66 -23.26
C ARG A 285 -22.03 -6.18 -23.37
N VAL A 286 -21.18 -5.28 -22.86
CA VAL A 286 -21.41 -3.82 -22.92
C VAL A 286 -21.58 -3.31 -24.36
N VAL A 287 -20.79 -3.83 -25.30
CA VAL A 287 -20.90 -3.48 -26.74
C VAL A 287 -22.13 -4.10 -27.40
N GLY A 288 -22.72 -5.14 -26.80
CA GLY A 288 -23.91 -5.82 -27.31
C GLY A 288 -23.65 -6.95 -28.30
N THR A 289 -22.40 -7.37 -28.48
CA THR A 289 -22.03 -8.53 -29.30
C THR A 289 -22.25 -9.87 -28.58
N ARG A 290 -22.51 -9.83 -27.27
CA ARG A 290 -22.84 -10.99 -26.45
C ARG A 290 -24.11 -10.73 -25.63
N ALA A 291 -24.96 -11.76 -25.54
CA ALA A 291 -26.14 -11.74 -24.68
C ALA A 291 -25.76 -11.61 -23.19
N GLY A 292 -26.57 -10.84 -22.46
CA GLY A 292 -26.36 -10.51 -21.04
C GLY A 292 -26.81 -9.08 -20.75
N GLY A 293 -27.24 -8.83 -19.51
CA GLY A 293 -27.64 -7.49 -19.07
C GLY A 293 -26.46 -6.51 -19.14
N ASP A 294 -26.73 -5.29 -19.64
CA ASP A 294 -25.70 -4.26 -19.76
C ASP A 294 -25.10 -3.86 -18.41
N LEU A 295 -25.93 -3.86 -17.36
CA LEU A 295 -25.49 -3.53 -16.01
C LEU A 295 -24.50 -4.59 -15.50
N SER A 296 -24.82 -5.88 -15.70
CA SER A 296 -23.89 -6.98 -15.39
C SER A 296 -22.60 -6.89 -16.20
N GLY A 297 -22.67 -6.51 -17.48
CA GLY A 297 -21.50 -6.26 -18.32
C GLY A 297 -20.57 -5.21 -17.70
N TRP A 298 -21.11 -4.03 -17.34
CA TRP A 298 -20.33 -2.98 -16.68
C TRP A 298 -19.76 -3.40 -15.33
N GLN A 299 -20.57 -4.06 -14.48
CA GLN A 299 -20.12 -4.56 -13.18
C GLN A 299 -18.94 -5.54 -13.30
N GLN A 300 -19.02 -6.47 -14.26
CA GLN A 300 -17.94 -7.43 -14.52
C GLN A 300 -16.70 -6.77 -15.09
N LEU A 301 -16.86 -5.78 -15.97
CA LEU A 301 -15.76 -5.07 -16.57
C LEU A 301 -14.97 -4.27 -15.53
N ILE A 302 -15.68 -3.56 -14.65
CA ILE A 302 -15.07 -2.83 -13.52
C ILE A 302 -14.43 -3.80 -12.52
N ALA A 303 -15.09 -4.92 -12.21
CA ALA A 303 -14.52 -5.95 -11.36
C ALA A 303 -13.21 -6.52 -11.93
N ALA A 304 -13.14 -6.80 -13.24
CA ALA A 304 -11.93 -7.26 -13.89
C ALA A 304 -10.78 -6.24 -13.73
N HIS A 305 -11.05 -4.95 -13.96
CA HIS A 305 -10.06 -3.91 -13.79
C HIS A 305 -9.60 -3.73 -12.33
N ARG A 306 -10.52 -3.81 -11.35
CA ARG A 306 -10.18 -3.76 -9.91
C ARG A 306 -9.37 -4.98 -9.46
N LEU A 307 -9.61 -6.16 -10.04
CA LEU A 307 -8.86 -7.39 -9.72
C LEU A 307 -7.42 -7.34 -10.23
N ALA A 308 -7.22 -6.88 -11.47
CA ALA A 308 -5.91 -6.71 -12.08
C ALA A 308 -5.93 -5.53 -13.06
N PRO A 309 -5.54 -4.32 -12.62
CA PRO A 309 -5.44 -3.17 -13.51
C PRO A 309 -4.27 -3.38 -14.47
N GLY A 310 -4.53 -3.22 -15.76
CA GLY A 310 -3.53 -3.37 -16.82
C GLY A 310 -4.11 -2.95 -18.16
N ASP A 311 -3.27 -2.97 -19.20
CA ASP A 311 -3.59 -2.46 -20.53
C ASP A 311 -4.86 -3.09 -21.12
N GLU A 312 -5.03 -4.41 -21.01
CA GLU A 312 -6.20 -5.13 -21.52
C GLU A 312 -7.51 -4.74 -20.82
N THR A 313 -7.49 -4.65 -19.49
CA THR A 313 -8.70 -4.29 -18.72
C THR A 313 -9.06 -2.82 -18.91
N LEU A 314 -8.06 -1.95 -19.06
CA LEU A 314 -8.24 -0.55 -19.40
C LEU A 314 -8.79 -0.37 -20.83
N ALA A 315 -8.22 -1.08 -21.82
CA ALA A 315 -8.69 -1.08 -23.19
C ALA A 315 -10.18 -1.43 -23.28
N ALA A 316 -10.57 -2.48 -22.56
CA ALA A 316 -11.94 -2.96 -22.49
C ALA A 316 -12.89 -1.91 -21.86
N LEU A 317 -12.48 -1.23 -20.78
CA LEU A 317 -13.22 -0.11 -20.17
C LEU A 317 -13.41 1.05 -21.16
N LEU A 318 -12.32 1.51 -21.77
CA LEU A 318 -12.34 2.61 -22.73
C LEU A 318 -13.16 2.28 -23.98
N GLN A 319 -13.15 1.02 -24.42
CA GLN A 319 -14.03 0.57 -25.51
C GLN A 319 -15.51 0.64 -25.11
N GLY A 320 -15.87 0.15 -23.93
CA GLY A 320 -17.25 0.23 -23.43
C GLY A 320 -17.75 1.68 -23.32
N LEU A 321 -16.90 2.59 -22.86
CA LEU A 321 -17.26 4.01 -22.69
C LEU A 321 -17.50 4.72 -24.02
N ARG A 322 -16.85 4.28 -25.10
CA ARG A 322 -17.02 4.82 -26.45
C ARG A 322 -18.31 4.39 -27.13
N VAL A 323 -18.94 3.28 -26.73
CA VAL A 323 -20.19 2.80 -27.36
C VAL A 323 -21.37 3.69 -27.03
N ALA A 324 -21.42 4.20 -25.80
CA ALA A 324 -22.51 5.04 -25.32
C ALA A 324 -21.95 6.22 -24.50
N PRO A 325 -21.26 7.18 -25.16
CA PRO A 325 -20.53 8.25 -24.46
C PRO A 325 -21.44 9.16 -23.63
N ARG A 326 -22.70 9.30 -24.04
CA ARG A 326 -23.73 10.13 -23.37
C ARG A 326 -24.46 9.44 -22.21
N LEU A 327 -24.31 8.12 -22.06
CA LEU A 327 -25.09 7.33 -21.10
C LEU A 327 -24.67 7.69 -19.67
N LEU A 328 -25.37 8.53 -18.93
CA LEU A 328 -25.00 8.84 -17.55
C LEU A 328 -25.22 7.68 -16.58
N LYS A 329 -26.35 6.97 -16.68
CA LYS A 329 -26.73 5.94 -15.70
C LYS A 329 -27.59 4.85 -16.33
N LEU A 330 -27.44 3.63 -15.83
CA LEU A 330 -28.13 2.44 -16.31
C LEU A 330 -28.86 1.72 -15.17
N PHE A 331 -30.12 1.37 -15.44
CA PHE A 331 -30.98 0.59 -14.58
C PHE A 331 -31.42 -0.68 -15.33
N GLU A 332 -31.42 -1.82 -14.66
CA GLU A 332 -31.89 -3.07 -15.23
C GLU A 332 -33.27 -3.43 -14.66
N ALA A 333 -34.23 -3.64 -15.56
CA ALA A 333 -35.56 -4.14 -15.26
C ALA A 333 -35.62 -5.66 -15.43
N ARG A 334 -36.63 -6.30 -14.83
CA ARG A 334 -36.79 -7.76 -14.90
C ARG A 334 -37.26 -8.24 -16.27
N SER A 335 -38.14 -7.47 -16.89
CA SER A 335 -38.82 -7.75 -18.15
C SER A 335 -38.70 -6.54 -19.11
N PRO A 336 -38.92 -6.71 -20.43
CA PRO A 336 -38.92 -5.59 -21.37
C PRO A 336 -39.79 -4.44 -20.90
N VAL A 337 -39.23 -3.23 -20.91
CA VAL A 337 -39.89 -2.03 -20.40
C VAL A 337 -40.74 -1.41 -21.50
N SER A 338 -42.03 -1.28 -21.26
CA SER A 338 -43.00 -0.75 -22.23
C SER A 338 -43.44 0.68 -21.94
N ALA A 339 -43.31 1.13 -20.68
CA ALA A 339 -43.76 2.45 -20.27
C ALA A 339 -42.75 3.12 -19.34
N LEU A 340 -42.65 4.44 -19.43
CA LEU A 340 -41.72 5.26 -18.66
C LEU A 340 -42.36 6.61 -18.34
N ALA A 341 -42.19 7.06 -17.10
CA ALA A 341 -42.50 8.43 -16.69
C ALA A 341 -41.40 8.95 -15.76
N LEU A 342 -41.09 10.24 -15.90
CA LEU A 342 -40.22 10.99 -15.00
C LEU A 342 -41.09 11.95 -14.18
N SER A 343 -40.79 12.09 -12.90
CA SER A 343 -41.49 13.03 -12.03
C SER A 343 -41.25 14.48 -12.47
N PRO A 344 -42.20 15.41 -12.21
CA PRO A 344 -42.08 16.82 -12.60
C PRO A 344 -40.89 17.56 -11.99
N ASP A 345 -40.31 17.05 -10.91
CA ASP A 345 -39.09 17.57 -10.27
C ASP A 345 -37.81 16.87 -10.79
N GLY A 346 -37.93 15.84 -11.63
CA GLY A 346 -36.83 15.10 -12.23
C GLY A 346 -36.12 14.13 -11.29
N THR A 347 -36.63 13.91 -10.08
CA THR A 347 -35.96 13.12 -9.03
C THR A 347 -36.32 11.64 -9.07
N HIS A 348 -37.47 11.26 -9.63
CA HIS A 348 -37.98 9.90 -9.62
C HIS A 348 -38.41 9.42 -11.01
N ILE A 349 -37.99 8.22 -11.36
CA ILE A 349 -38.43 7.50 -12.56
C ILE A 349 -39.39 6.39 -12.13
N VAL A 350 -40.48 6.20 -12.86
CA VAL A 350 -41.31 5.00 -12.79
C VAL A 350 -41.38 4.36 -14.17
N SER A 351 -41.21 3.05 -14.21
CA SER A 351 -41.35 2.26 -15.42
C SER A 351 -42.36 1.13 -15.25
N GLY A 352 -43.01 0.73 -16.34
CA GLY A 352 -43.88 -0.44 -16.41
C GLY A 352 -43.36 -1.45 -17.43
N ASP A 353 -43.55 -2.74 -17.13
CA ASP A 353 -43.03 -3.83 -17.96
C ASP A 353 -44.11 -4.74 -18.59
N HIS A 354 -43.64 -5.65 -19.44
CA HIS A 354 -44.46 -6.65 -20.13
C HIS A 354 -45.05 -7.75 -19.22
N GLU A 355 -44.66 -7.83 -17.96
CA GLU A 355 -45.24 -8.81 -17.02
C GLU A 355 -46.25 -8.15 -16.05
N GLY A 356 -46.47 -6.84 -16.19
CA GLY A 356 -47.42 -6.10 -15.35
C GLY A 356 -46.82 -5.52 -14.09
N HIS A 357 -45.49 -5.48 -13.97
CA HIS A 357 -44.81 -4.89 -12.84
C HIS A 357 -44.52 -3.41 -13.07
N LEU A 358 -44.53 -2.67 -11.98
CA LEU A 358 -43.99 -1.32 -11.89
C LEU A 358 -42.68 -1.35 -11.12
N ALA A 359 -41.74 -0.53 -11.53
CA ALA A 359 -40.48 -0.31 -10.83
C ALA A 359 -40.19 1.18 -10.78
N GLY A 360 -39.63 1.65 -9.66
CA GLY A 360 -39.33 3.06 -9.48
C GLY A 360 -37.92 3.30 -8.94
N TRP A 361 -37.23 4.31 -9.45
CA TRP A 361 -35.86 4.65 -9.07
C TRP A 361 -35.67 6.15 -8.83
N ASP A 362 -34.76 6.49 -7.93
CA ASP A 362 -34.26 7.85 -7.75
C ASP A 362 -33.17 8.14 -8.80
N THR A 363 -33.30 9.25 -9.53
CA THR A 363 -32.44 9.59 -10.67
C THR A 363 -31.02 9.99 -10.28
N ARG A 364 -30.80 10.39 -9.03
CA ARG A 364 -29.50 10.85 -8.53
C ARG A 364 -28.70 9.67 -7.97
N THR A 365 -29.27 9.00 -6.99
CA THR A 365 -28.66 7.88 -6.28
C THR A 365 -28.65 6.62 -7.14
N GLY A 366 -29.70 6.42 -7.93
CA GLY A 366 -29.95 5.17 -8.66
C GLY A 366 -30.66 4.10 -7.82
N MET A 367 -31.03 4.39 -6.57
CA MET A 367 -31.69 3.44 -5.69
C MET A 367 -33.15 3.25 -6.06
N ALA A 368 -33.68 2.06 -5.78
CA ALA A 368 -35.11 1.82 -5.88
C ALA A 368 -35.86 2.71 -4.86
N THR A 369 -36.98 3.29 -5.31
CA THR A 369 -37.92 4.05 -4.46
C THR A 369 -38.74 3.10 -3.58
N HIS A 370 -39.67 3.63 -2.77
CA HIS A 370 -40.59 2.81 -1.96
C HIS A 370 -41.50 1.89 -2.77
N LEU A 371 -41.73 2.18 -4.06
CA LEU A 371 -42.39 1.27 -5.00
C LEU A 371 -41.59 -0.04 -5.21
N GLY A 372 -40.31 -0.04 -4.85
CA GLY A 372 -39.40 -1.16 -5.04
C GLY A 372 -39.03 -1.38 -6.51
N ALA A 373 -38.28 -2.46 -6.74
CA ALA A 373 -37.82 -2.83 -8.08
C ALA A 373 -38.83 -3.68 -8.88
N SER A 374 -39.96 -4.07 -8.29
CA SER A 374 -40.98 -4.93 -8.94
C SER A 374 -42.26 -5.03 -8.10
N THR A 375 -43.20 -4.10 -8.28
CA THR A 375 -44.55 -4.15 -7.70
C THR A 375 -45.54 -4.62 -8.75
N VAL A 376 -46.24 -5.73 -8.50
CA VAL A 376 -47.29 -6.23 -9.41
C VAL A 376 -48.44 -5.24 -9.43
N SER A 377 -48.75 -4.71 -10.61
CA SER A 377 -49.75 -3.65 -10.80
C SER A 377 -50.90 -4.12 -11.69
N HIS A 378 -50.60 -4.70 -12.86
CA HIS A 378 -51.60 -5.13 -13.83
C HIS A 378 -51.49 -6.63 -14.12
N ALA A 379 -52.58 -7.24 -14.57
CA ALA A 379 -52.55 -8.59 -15.11
C ALA A 379 -52.02 -8.54 -16.56
N GLY A 380 -50.70 -8.61 -16.74
CA GLY A 380 -50.02 -8.45 -18.02
C GLY A 380 -49.57 -7.01 -18.30
N TRP A 381 -49.24 -6.70 -19.56
CA TRP A 381 -48.50 -5.47 -19.96
C TRP A 381 -49.00 -4.19 -19.30
N VAL A 382 -48.09 -3.48 -18.63
CA VAL A 382 -48.26 -2.05 -18.33
C VAL A 382 -47.96 -1.27 -19.60
N SER A 383 -48.98 -0.67 -20.20
CA SER A 383 -48.87 -0.02 -21.50
C SER A 383 -48.46 1.44 -21.41
N ASN A 384 -48.77 2.11 -20.29
CA ASN A 384 -48.44 3.52 -20.09
C ASN A 384 -48.39 3.87 -18.60
N VAL A 385 -47.59 4.89 -18.27
CA VAL A 385 -47.48 5.46 -16.92
C VAL A 385 -47.36 6.98 -17.06
N ALA A 386 -47.99 7.74 -16.16
CA ALA A 386 -47.89 9.20 -16.15
C ALA A 386 -47.93 9.74 -14.71
N PHE A 387 -47.09 10.73 -14.39
CA PHE A 387 -47.16 11.46 -13.13
C PHE A 387 -48.24 12.55 -13.17
N SER A 388 -48.83 12.85 -12.01
CA SER A 388 -49.59 14.08 -11.83
C SER A 388 -48.63 15.29 -11.91
N PRO A 389 -49.09 16.48 -12.35
CA PRO A 389 -48.25 17.68 -12.47
C PRO A 389 -47.59 18.12 -11.16
N ASP A 390 -48.22 17.81 -10.01
CA ASP A 390 -47.69 18.08 -8.67
C ASP A 390 -46.65 17.04 -8.20
N GLY A 391 -46.44 15.95 -8.96
CA GLY A 391 -45.51 14.86 -8.64
C GLY A 391 -45.92 13.99 -7.45
N THR A 392 -47.06 14.25 -6.82
CA THR A 392 -47.50 13.53 -5.61
C THR A 392 -48.06 12.16 -5.91
N ARG A 393 -48.56 11.95 -7.14
CA ARG A 393 -49.24 10.73 -7.58
C ARG A 393 -48.79 10.34 -8.98
N PHE A 394 -49.00 9.09 -9.34
CA PHE A 394 -48.88 8.65 -10.72
C PHE A 394 -49.96 7.63 -11.08
N LEU A 395 -50.27 7.51 -12.35
CA LEU A 395 -51.22 6.55 -12.91
C LEU A 395 -50.49 5.51 -13.74
N SER A 396 -50.95 4.26 -13.66
CA SER A 396 -50.58 3.20 -14.59
C SER A 396 -51.79 2.70 -15.36
N ALA A 397 -51.61 2.40 -16.63
CA ALA A 397 -52.61 1.77 -17.50
C ALA A 397 -52.04 0.47 -18.07
N GLY A 398 -52.91 -0.51 -18.36
CA GLY A 398 -52.47 -1.80 -18.87
C GLY A 398 -53.47 -2.52 -19.75
N ARG A 399 -53.07 -3.73 -20.17
CA ARG A 399 -53.89 -4.63 -21.01
C ARG A 399 -55.10 -5.23 -20.28
N ASP A 400 -55.14 -5.15 -18.96
CA ASP A 400 -56.28 -5.57 -18.14
C ASP A 400 -57.46 -4.58 -18.19
N ALA A 401 -57.39 -3.55 -19.05
CA ALA A 401 -58.40 -2.50 -19.24
C ALA A 401 -58.64 -1.61 -18.00
N LEU A 402 -57.72 -1.63 -17.04
CA LEU A 402 -57.80 -0.85 -15.81
C LEU A 402 -56.79 0.30 -15.80
N LEU A 403 -57.16 1.38 -15.09
CA LEU A 403 -56.22 2.41 -14.65
C LEU A 403 -56.05 2.28 -13.13
N ARG A 404 -54.83 2.46 -12.63
CA ARG A 404 -54.53 2.42 -11.18
C ARG A 404 -53.77 3.66 -10.78
N LEU A 405 -54.23 4.31 -9.71
CA LEU A 405 -53.61 5.49 -9.12
C LEU A 405 -52.70 5.07 -7.97
N TRP A 406 -51.56 5.72 -7.85
CA TRP A 406 -50.52 5.41 -6.89
C TRP A 406 -50.03 6.68 -6.21
N ASP A 407 -49.68 6.58 -4.94
CA ASP A 407 -48.96 7.63 -4.23
C ASP A 407 -47.47 7.53 -4.58
N ALA A 408 -46.89 8.61 -5.11
CA ALA A 408 -45.54 8.61 -5.65
C ALA A 408 -44.46 8.42 -4.57
N ARG A 409 -44.76 8.83 -3.32
CA ARG A 409 -43.80 8.77 -2.21
C ARG A 409 -43.77 7.41 -1.55
N SER A 410 -44.93 6.86 -1.21
CA SER A 410 -45.08 5.57 -0.54
C SER A 410 -45.09 4.38 -1.50
N GLY A 411 -45.40 4.59 -2.78
CA GLY A 411 -45.61 3.52 -3.75
C GLY A 411 -46.90 2.72 -3.52
N ALA A 412 -47.77 3.17 -2.61
CA ALA A 412 -49.02 2.47 -2.31
C ALA A 412 -50.11 2.83 -3.33
N PRO A 413 -51.00 1.87 -3.68
CA PRO A 413 -52.16 2.18 -4.51
C PRO A 413 -53.13 3.11 -3.76
N VAL A 414 -53.67 4.10 -4.47
CA VAL A 414 -54.61 5.10 -3.95
C VAL A 414 -56.01 4.79 -4.46
N GLY A 415 -56.87 4.30 -3.57
CA GLY A 415 -58.25 3.94 -3.89
C GLY A 415 -58.37 2.66 -4.73
N ALA A 416 -59.57 2.43 -5.28
CA ALA A 416 -59.84 1.28 -6.14
C ALA A 416 -59.38 1.53 -7.59
N PRO A 417 -59.02 0.48 -8.36
CA PRO A 417 -58.74 0.60 -9.79
C PRO A 417 -59.92 1.23 -10.55
N TRP A 418 -59.63 2.16 -11.45
CA TRP A 418 -60.66 2.85 -12.23
C TRP A 418 -61.13 1.93 -13.35
N ARG A 419 -62.44 1.69 -13.37
CA ARG A 419 -63.12 0.80 -14.32
C ARG A 419 -63.88 1.63 -15.33
N GLY A 420 -63.81 1.23 -16.61
CA GLY A 420 -64.61 1.86 -17.66
C GLY A 420 -64.22 1.39 -19.05
N HIS A 421 -62.93 1.24 -19.35
CA HIS A 421 -62.52 0.60 -20.60
C HIS A 421 -62.88 -0.89 -20.57
N SER A 422 -63.30 -1.40 -21.74
CA SER A 422 -63.54 -2.83 -21.95
C SER A 422 -62.39 -3.50 -22.71
N ASN A 423 -61.41 -2.71 -23.14
CA ASN A 423 -60.28 -3.16 -23.94
C ASN A 423 -58.97 -2.58 -23.37
N SER A 424 -57.86 -3.16 -23.81
CA SER A 424 -56.50 -2.72 -23.45
C SER A 424 -56.32 -1.21 -23.67
N VAL A 425 -55.92 -0.51 -22.61
CA VAL A 425 -55.58 0.92 -22.64
C VAL A 425 -54.14 1.05 -23.13
N TYR A 426 -53.84 2.02 -23.98
CA TYR A 426 -52.48 2.24 -24.51
C TYR A 426 -51.97 3.67 -24.37
N ALA A 427 -52.90 4.62 -24.28
CA ALA A 427 -52.58 6.03 -24.16
C ALA A 427 -53.10 6.57 -22.82
N LEU A 428 -52.29 7.40 -22.16
CA LEU A 428 -52.60 7.99 -20.86
C LEU A 428 -51.95 9.38 -20.75
N ALA A 429 -52.70 10.38 -20.27
CA ALA A 429 -52.16 11.71 -19.97
C ALA A 429 -52.95 12.40 -18.85
N PHE A 430 -52.24 13.12 -17.97
CA PHE A 430 -52.85 14.11 -17.08
C PHE A 430 -53.00 15.45 -17.79
N SER A 431 -54.03 16.22 -17.43
CA SER A 431 -54.09 17.64 -17.76
C SER A 431 -53.02 18.43 -16.99
N PRO A 432 -52.55 19.59 -17.51
CA PRO A 432 -51.51 20.39 -16.85
C PRO A 432 -51.86 20.90 -15.44
N ASP A 433 -53.15 21.13 -15.19
CA ASP A 433 -53.68 21.51 -13.87
C ASP A 433 -53.91 20.31 -12.92
N GLY A 434 -53.76 19.08 -13.43
CA GLY A 434 -53.95 17.83 -12.71
C GLY A 434 -55.41 17.50 -12.37
N SER A 435 -56.39 18.23 -12.93
CA SER A 435 -57.81 18.01 -12.65
C SER A 435 -58.43 16.88 -13.48
N LEU A 436 -57.90 16.63 -14.68
CA LEU A 436 -58.39 15.65 -15.63
C LEU A 436 -57.33 14.60 -15.97
N VAL A 437 -57.81 13.44 -16.39
CA VAL A 437 -56.99 12.38 -17.01
C VAL A 437 -57.66 11.98 -18.30
N ALA A 438 -56.89 11.82 -19.38
CA ALA A 438 -57.34 11.22 -20.62
C ALA A 438 -56.72 9.83 -20.80
N SER A 439 -57.53 8.87 -21.26
CA SER A 439 -57.05 7.54 -21.65
C SER A 439 -57.65 7.09 -22.98
N GLY A 440 -56.84 6.39 -23.77
CA GLY A 440 -57.23 5.84 -25.07
C GLY A 440 -57.01 4.34 -25.13
N ASP A 441 -57.97 3.60 -25.67
CA ASP A 441 -57.89 2.15 -25.82
C ASP A 441 -57.69 1.68 -27.27
N ILE A 442 -57.55 0.35 -27.42
CA ILE A 442 -57.37 -0.31 -28.72
C ILE A 442 -58.63 -0.29 -29.60
N ALA A 443 -59.81 -0.07 -29.02
CA ALA A 443 -61.09 -0.07 -29.72
C ALA A 443 -61.61 1.35 -29.88
N ASP A 444 -60.73 2.27 -30.31
CA ASP A 444 -61.00 3.66 -30.68
C ASP A 444 -61.58 4.60 -29.61
N THR A 445 -61.72 4.14 -28.37
CA THR A 445 -62.43 4.91 -27.34
C THR A 445 -61.47 5.79 -26.55
N ILE A 446 -61.80 7.07 -26.44
CA ILE A 446 -61.15 8.01 -25.51
C ILE A 446 -62.09 8.26 -24.32
N ARG A 447 -61.53 8.21 -23.12
CA ARG A 447 -62.22 8.55 -21.88
C ARG A 447 -61.51 9.70 -21.19
N VAL A 448 -62.29 10.62 -20.64
CA VAL A 448 -61.80 11.65 -19.73
C VAL A 448 -62.36 11.40 -18.35
N TRP A 449 -61.48 11.43 -17.35
CA TRP A 449 -61.75 11.11 -15.96
C TRP A 449 -61.49 12.33 -15.10
N ASP A 450 -62.23 12.43 -14.00
CA ASP A 450 -61.90 13.32 -12.90
C ASP A 450 -60.70 12.71 -12.14
N ALA A 451 -59.58 13.43 -12.11
CA ALA A 451 -58.32 12.92 -11.57
C ALA A 451 -58.36 12.64 -10.06
N ARG A 452 -59.29 13.27 -9.33
CA ARG A 452 -59.41 13.15 -7.87
C ARG A 452 -60.27 11.94 -7.48
N THR A 453 -61.34 11.69 -8.21
CA THR A 453 -62.34 10.67 -7.89
C THR A 453 -62.20 9.40 -8.72
N GLY A 454 -61.55 9.47 -9.89
CA GLY A 454 -61.54 8.38 -10.87
C GLY A 454 -62.87 8.16 -11.58
N GLY A 455 -63.83 9.07 -11.42
CA GLY A 455 -65.11 9.02 -12.12
C GLY A 455 -64.93 9.35 -13.60
N THR A 456 -65.55 8.57 -14.49
CA THR A 456 -65.60 8.91 -15.92
C THR A 456 -66.48 10.15 -16.10
N LEU A 457 -65.91 11.23 -16.63
CA LEU A 457 -66.64 12.44 -16.97
C LEU A 457 -67.20 12.37 -18.39
N ARG A 458 -66.42 11.84 -19.32
CA ARG A 458 -66.75 11.81 -20.75
C ARG A 458 -66.21 10.55 -21.43
N VAL A 459 -66.91 10.12 -22.47
CA VAL A 459 -66.53 8.99 -23.34
C VAL A 459 -66.92 9.33 -24.75
N TRP A 460 -66.00 9.15 -25.69
CA TRP A 460 -66.31 9.26 -27.11
C TRP A 460 -65.45 8.31 -27.94
N ARG A 461 -65.90 8.04 -29.16
CA ARG A 461 -65.12 7.30 -30.16
C ARG A 461 -64.32 8.28 -30.98
N ALA A 462 -63.00 8.16 -30.90
CA ALA A 462 -62.10 9.08 -31.56
C ALA A 462 -61.80 8.67 -33.01
N SER A 463 -61.87 7.39 -33.36
CA SER A 463 -61.58 6.89 -34.71
C SER A 463 -62.27 5.53 -35.00
N GLN A 464 -61.78 4.77 -35.99
CA GLN A 464 -62.13 3.36 -36.24
C GLN A 464 -60.93 2.42 -35.98
N ALA A 465 -59.90 2.89 -35.28
CA ALA A 465 -58.65 2.17 -35.06
C ALA A 465 -58.08 2.42 -33.67
N ARG A 466 -57.05 1.65 -33.30
CA ARG A 466 -56.34 1.80 -32.03
C ARG A 466 -55.87 3.25 -31.81
N ILE A 467 -56.13 3.78 -30.60
CA ILE A 467 -55.53 5.03 -30.13
C ILE A 467 -54.12 4.72 -29.63
N ALA A 468 -53.13 5.33 -30.27
CA ALA A 468 -51.72 5.13 -29.96
C ALA A 468 -51.25 6.11 -28.88
N CYS A 469 -51.65 7.38 -28.97
CA CYS A 469 -51.23 8.42 -28.02
C CYS A 469 -52.36 9.43 -27.78
N VAL A 470 -52.40 10.00 -26.57
CA VAL A 470 -53.23 11.15 -26.19
C VAL A 470 -52.36 12.12 -25.40
N ARG A 471 -52.49 13.43 -25.66
CA ARG A 471 -51.75 14.49 -24.96
C ARG A 471 -52.61 15.74 -24.84
N PHE A 472 -52.62 16.35 -23.66
CA PHE A 472 -53.16 17.71 -23.50
C PHE A 472 -52.16 18.74 -24.01
N SER A 473 -52.67 19.87 -24.52
CA SER A 473 -51.87 21.07 -24.74
C SER A 473 -51.37 21.64 -23.40
N PRO A 474 -50.30 22.45 -23.38
CA PRO A 474 -49.75 23.01 -22.15
C PRO A 474 -50.73 23.89 -21.37
N ASP A 475 -51.71 24.50 -22.04
CA ASP A 475 -52.80 25.27 -21.41
C ASP A 475 -54.01 24.40 -20.99
N GLY A 476 -53.99 23.11 -21.30
CA GLY A 476 -55.04 22.15 -20.98
C GLY A 476 -56.33 22.27 -21.80
N SER A 477 -56.42 23.22 -22.75
CA SER A 477 -57.64 23.48 -23.52
C SER A 477 -57.87 22.49 -24.66
N ILE A 478 -56.80 21.92 -25.23
CA ILE A 478 -56.85 21.00 -26.36
C ILE A 478 -56.36 19.63 -25.92
N LEU A 479 -57.06 18.57 -26.33
CA LEU A 479 -56.58 17.21 -26.28
C LEU A 479 -56.26 16.76 -27.70
N ALA A 480 -55.02 16.36 -27.96
CA ALA A 480 -54.62 15.71 -29.20
C ALA A 480 -54.68 14.19 -29.06
N SER A 481 -55.13 13.51 -30.11
CA SER A 481 -55.11 12.05 -30.19
C SER A 481 -54.56 11.58 -31.52
N SER A 482 -53.78 10.50 -31.49
CA SER A 482 -53.25 9.84 -32.67
C SER A 482 -53.60 8.37 -32.69
N GLY A 483 -53.70 7.78 -33.89
CA GLY A 483 -54.09 6.38 -34.05
C GLY A 483 -53.52 5.69 -35.28
N TYR A 484 -53.87 4.42 -35.40
CA TYR A 484 -53.45 3.56 -36.51
C TYR A 484 -54.26 3.82 -37.80
N ASP A 485 -55.26 4.70 -37.74
CA ASP A 485 -56.00 5.20 -38.89
C ASP A 485 -55.23 6.28 -39.68
N GLN A 486 -53.97 6.54 -39.32
CA GLN A 486 -53.09 7.54 -39.96
C GLN A 486 -53.65 8.97 -39.85
N THR A 487 -54.44 9.24 -38.81
CA THR A 487 -54.96 10.58 -38.53
C THR A 487 -54.46 11.14 -37.21
N LEU A 488 -54.32 12.46 -37.20
CA LEU A 488 -54.14 13.28 -36.01
C LEU A 488 -55.42 14.09 -35.79
N ARG A 489 -55.98 14.06 -34.58
CA ARG A 489 -57.23 14.76 -34.24
C ARG A 489 -57.03 15.64 -33.01
N LEU A 490 -57.67 16.80 -33.02
CA LEU A 490 -57.72 17.72 -31.89
C LEU A 490 -59.15 17.77 -31.34
N TRP A 491 -59.26 17.86 -30.02
CA TRP A 491 -60.51 17.90 -29.28
C TRP A 491 -60.45 19.06 -28.29
N ASP A 492 -61.57 19.71 -28.05
CA ASP A 492 -61.71 20.61 -26.91
C ASP A 492 -61.75 19.77 -25.63
N ALA A 493 -60.80 20.01 -24.72
CA ALA A 493 -60.59 19.18 -23.54
C ALA A 493 -61.77 19.18 -22.56
N HIS A 494 -62.56 20.26 -22.54
CA HIS A 494 -63.66 20.45 -21.60
C HIS A 494 -64.99 19.88 -22.12
N SER A 495 -65.31 20.15 -23.39
CA SER A 495 -66.54 19.71 -24.04
C SER A 495 -66.42 18.33 -24.69
N GLY A 496 -65.21 17.92 -25.08
CA GLY A 496 -64.98 16.73 -25.91
C GLY A 496 -65.36 16.92 -27.39
N ALA A 497 -65.67 18.14 -27.82
CA ALA A 497 -66.00 18.44 -29.20
C ALA A 497 -64.74 18.37 -30.10
N ALA A 498 -64.87 17.81 -31.30
CA ALA A 498 -63.77 17.81 -32.27
C ALA A 498 -63.46 19.23 -32.75
N ILE A 499 -62.17 19.60 -32.76
CA ILE A 499 -61.67 20.88 -33.26
C ILE A 499 -61.19 20.66 -34.71
N GLY A 500 -61.96 21.20 -35.66
CA GLY A 500 -61.64 21.09 -37.09
C GLY A 500 -61.78 19.66 -37.64
N THR A 501 -61.17 19.41 -38.80
CA THR A 501 -61.15 18.09 -39.46
C THR A 501 -59.91 17.30 -39.06
N PRO A 502 -59.98 15.95 -39.00
CA PRO A 502 -58.79 15.10 -38.80
C PRO A 502 -57.67 15.40 -39.82
N TRP A 503 -56.44 15.52 -39.35
CA TRP A 503 -55.28 15.77 -40.21
C TRP A 503 -54.72 14.45 -40.71
N GLN A 504 -54.60 14.33 -42.03
CA GLN A 504 -53.97 13.18 -42.67
C GLN A 504 -52.45 13.38 -42.63
N VAL A 505 -51.74 12.45 -41.97
CA VAL A 505 -50.28 12.54 -41.84
C VAL A 505 -49.53 11.94 -43.03
N GLY A 506 -50.10 10.99 -43.78
CA GLY A 506 -49.49 10.44 -45.01
C GLY A 506 -48.23 9.56 -44.83
N HIS A 507 -47.75 9.39 -43.59
CA HIS A 507 -46.49 8.72 -43.24
C HIS A 507 -46.71 7.42 -42.42
N GLY A 508 -47.84 6.74 -42.64
CA GLY A 508 -48.20 5.54 -41.88
C GLY A 508 -48.76 5.83 -40.48
N TRP A 509 -48.65 4.87 -39.56
CA TRP A 509 -49.21 4.99 -38.20
C TRP A 509 -48.47 6.04 -37.39
N VAL A 510 -49.21 6.81 -36.59
CA VAL A 510 -48.66 7.81 -35.67
C VAL A 510 -48.52 7.19 -34.28
N ASN A 511 -47.31 6.78 -33.95
CA ASN A 511 -47.01 6.07 -32.69
C ASN A 511 -46.76 7.03 -31.52
N ALA A 512 -46.29 8.25 -31.79
CA ALA A 512 -45.88 9.20 -30.77
C ALA A 512 -46.30 10.63 -31.10
N LEU A 513 -46.54 11.43 -30.06
CA LEU A 513 -47.06 12.78 -30.19
C LEU A 513 -46.59 13.66 -29.02
N ALA A 514 -46.13 14.87 -29.31
CA ALA A 514 -45.76 15.86 -28.29
C ALA A 514 -46.09 17.29 -28.74
N PHE A 515 -46.64 18.08 -27.83
CA PHE A 515 -46.78 19.53 -27.99
C PHE A 515 -45.47 20.23 -27.64
N SER A 516 -45.19 21.30 -28.37
CA SER A 516 -44.23 22.32 -27.95
C SER A 516 -44.67 22.96 -26.61
N PRO A 517 -43.74 23.46 -25.77
CA PRO A 517 -44.09 24.04 -24.47
C PRO A 517 -45.03 25.24 -24.53
N ASP A 518 -45.05 25.98 -25.65
CA ASP A 518 -45.97 27.09 -25.88
C ASP A 518 -47.32 26.66 -26.50
N GLY A 519 -47.47 25.39 -26.86
CA GLY A 519 -48.67 24.80 -27.47
C GLY A 519 -48.91 25.21 -28.92
N SER A 520 -48.00 25.94 -29.55
CA SER A 520 -48.19 26.48 -30.92
C SER A 520 -47.87 25.44 -32.00
N GLU A 521 -46.94 24.54 -31.71
CA GLU A 521 -46.47 23.47 -32.58
C GLU A 521 -46.71 22.07 -31.96
N LEU A 522 -46.84 21.07 -32.82
CA LEU A 522 -46.95 19.66 -32.46
C LEU A 522 -46.00 18.83 -33.33
N VAL A 523 -45.33 17.83 -32.75
CA VAL A 523 -44.52 16.86 -33.50
C VAL A 523 -45.09 15.46 -33.37
N THR A 524 -45.16 14.76 -34.49
CA THR A 524 -45.63 13.37 -34.61
C THR A 524 -44.48 12.45 -35.03
N GLY A 525 -44.37 11.29 -34.39
CA GLY A 525 -43.45 10.22 -34.77
C GLY A 525 -44.16 9.09 -35.49
N HIS A 526 -43.60 8.64 -36.61
CA HIS A 526 -44.27 7.77 -37.57
C HIS A 526 -43.70 6.35 -37.67
N GLN A 527 -44.49 5.45 -38.23
CA GLN A 527 -44.14 4.04 -38.49
C GLN A 527 -42.98 3.89 -39.48
N ASP A 528 -42.84 4.82 -40.42
CA ASP A 528 -41.78 4.81 -41.44
C ASP A 528 -40.43 5.39 -40.95
N GLY A 529 -40.36 5.79 -39.68
CA GLY A 529 -39.15 6.39 -39.08
C GLY A 529 -39.05 7.91 -39.22
N THR A 530 -40.02 8.54 -39.87
CA THR A 530 -40.03 10.00 -40.00
C THR A 530 -40.66 10.68 -38.77
N LEU A 531 -40.28 11.94 -38.57
CA LEU A 531 -41.03 12.86 -37.69
C LEU A 531 -41.64 13.97 -38.52
N MET A 532 -42.82 14.45 -38.14
CA MET A 532 -43.47 15.57 -38.81
C MET A 532 -43.90 16.64 -37.81
N ARG A 533 -43.60 17.89 -38.14
CA ARG A 533 -43.98 19.06 -37.34
C ARG A 533 -45.23 19.72 -37.91
N TRP A 534 -46.11 20.19 -37.03
CA TRP A 534 -47.43 20.72 -37.37
C TRP A 534 -47.69 22.04 -36.65
N ASN A 535 -48.35 22.98 -37.33
CA ASN A 535 -48.89 24.17 -36.70
C ASN A 535 -50.26 23.84 -36.09
N VAL A 536 -50.41 24.03 -34.78
CA VAL A 536 -51.63 23.63 -34.05
C VAL A 536 -52.84 24.47 -34.47
N ARG A 537 -52.66 25.77 -34.69
CA ARG A 537 -53.75 26.69 -35.07
C ARG A 537 -54.23 26.49 -36.50
N GLN A 538 -53.31 26.24 -37.43
CA GLN A 538 -53.62 26.12 -38.86
C GLN A 538 -53.96 24.69 -39.28
N GLY A 539 -53.52 23.69 -38.50
CA GLY A 539 -53.66 22.28 -38.85
C GLY A 539 -52.92 21.87 -40.10
N ARG A 540 -51.72 22.42 -40.29
CA ARG A 540 -50.87 22.17 -41.46
C ARG A 540 -49.47 21.73 -41.05
N PRO A 541 -48.83 20.87 -41.87
CA PRO A 541 -47.43 20.52 -41.67
C PRO A 541 -46.52 21.75 -41.84
N ILE A 542 -45.47 21.84 -41.03
CA ILE A 542 -44.42 22.88 -41.10
C ILE A 542 -43.14 22.25 -41.62
N GLY A 543 -42.72 22.66 -42.82
CA GLY A 543 -41.48 22.16 -43.44
C GLY A 543 -41.62 20.74 -44.00
N VAL A 544 -40.49 20.05 -44.12
CA VAL A 544 -40.40 18.66 -44.63
C VAL A 544 -40.32 17.66 -43.46
N PRO A 545 -40.69 16.38 -43.68
CA PRO A 545 -40.50 15.34 -42.69
C PRO A 545 -39.03 15.22 -42.27
N TRP A 546 -38.79 15.09 -40.98
CA TRP A 546 -37.45 14.90 -40.42
C TRP A 546 -37.06 13.44 -40.61
N GLN A 547 -35.96 13.21 -41.31
CA GLN A 547 -35.46 11.87 -41.64
C GLN A 547 -34.19 11.58 -40.84
N GLY A 548 -34.06 10.34 -40.38
CA GLY A 548 -32.86 9.86 -39.70
C GLY A 548 -33.01 8.45 -39.13
N HIS A 549 -34.13 8.16 -38.47
CA HIS A 549 -34.40 6.82 -37.97
C HIS A 549 -34.65 5.82 -39.09
N GLU A 550 -34.12 4.60 -38.93
CA GLU A 550 -34.25 3.52 -39.91
C GLU A 550 -35.53 2.69 -39.71
N GLN A 551 -36.16 2.82 -38.54
CA GLN A 551 -37.39 2.13 -38.16
C GLN A 551 -38.36 3.07 -37.44
N ALA A 552 -39.56 2.56 -37.14
CA ALA A 552 -40.65 3.30 -36.51
C ALA A 552 -40.21 4.08 -35.26
N VAL A 553 -40.55 5.37 -35.25
CA VAL A 553 -40.42 6.24 -34.07
C VAL A 553 -41.49 5.84 -33.06
N THR A 554 -41.09 5.46 -31.85
CA THR A 554 -41.98 4.95 -30.80
C THR A 554 -42.35 6.00 -29.78
N SER A 555 -41.51 7.03 -29.60
CA SER A 555 -41.70 8.06 -28.59
C SER A 555 -40.99 9.37 -28.99
N VAL A 556 -41.58 10.51 -28.63
CA VAL A 556 -41.03 11.85 -28.86
C VAL A 556 -41.29 12.74 -27.64
N ALA A 557 -40.36 13.64 -27.33
CA ALA A 557 -40.50 14.63 -26.27
C ALA A 557 -39.74 15.92 -26.59
N PHE A 558 -40.36 17.07 -26.33
CA PHE A 558 -39.70 18.37 -26.39
C PHE A 558 -38.85 18.61 -25.13
N SER A 559 -37.76 19.37 -25.28
CA SER A 559 -37.08 19.98 -24.16
C SER A 559 -37.98 21.04 -23.49
N PRO A 560 -37.82 21.32 -22.19
CA PRO A 560 -38.65 22.28 -21.47
C PRO A 560 -38.63 23.71 -22.05
N ASP A 561 -37.52 24.10 -22.68
CA ASP A 561 -37.36 25.38 -23.37
C ASP A 561 -37.91 25.39 -24.81
N GLY A 562 -38.33 24.24 -25.33
CA GLY A 562 -38.84 24.06 -26.69
C GLY A 562 -37.78 24.11 -27.79
N GLY A 563 -36.50 24.30 -27.45
CA GLY A 563 -35.42 24.43 -28.43
C GLY A 563 -35.02 23.09 -29.08
N GLN A 564 -35.24 21.99 -28.38
CA GLN A 564 -34.82 20.66 -28.79
C GLN A 564 -35.96 19.64 -28.73
N LEU A 565 -35.82 18.56 -29.47
CA LEU A 565 -36.70 17.41 -29.41
C LEU A 565 -35.87 16.13 -29.37
N VAL A 566 -36.29 15.16 -28.56
CA VAL A 566 -35.68 13.82 -28.55
C VAL A 566 -36.69 12.80 -29.07
N SER A 567 -36.21 11.87 -29.89
CA SER A 567 -36.99 10.75 -30.40
C SER A 567 -36.33 9.43 -30.04
N GLY A 568 -37.16 8.41 -29.74
CA GLY A 568 -36.74 7.02 -29.60
C GLY A 568 -37.39 6.16 -30.68
N SER A 569 -36.69 5.13 -31.14
CA SER A 569 -37.13 4.28 -32.26
C SER A 569 -36.90 2.79 -32.01
N ARG A 570 -37.58 1.97 -32.82
CA ARG A 570 -37.35 0.52 -32.92
C ARG A 570 -35.95 0.14 -33.43
N ASP A 571 -35.22 1.08 -34.04
CA ASP A 571 -33.82 0.90 -34.45
C ASP A 571 -32.81 0.89 -33.28
N ALA A 572 -33.31 0.95 -32.04
CA ALA A 572 -32.54 0.97 -30.80
C ALA A 572 -31.69 2.23 -30.58
N ALA A 573 -31.91 3.29 -31.37
CA ALA A 573 -31.25 4.57 -31.21
C ALA A 573 -32.21 5.63 -30.64
N LEU A 574 -31.61 6.65 -30.00
CA LEU A 574 -32.27 7.93 -29.78
C LEU A 574 -31.66 8.97 -30.71
N MET A 575 -32.44 9.97 -31.10
CA MET A 575 -31.96 11.11 -31.88
C MET A 575 -32.38 12.42 -31.23
N LEU A 576 -31.47 13.38 -31.19
CA LEU A 576 -31.72 14.74 -30.70
C LEU A 576 -31.85 15.67 -31.90
N TRP A 577 -32.89 16.50 -31.93
CA TRP A 577 -33.24 17.37 -33.03
C TRP A 577 -33.30 18.81 -32.55
N ASP A 578 -32.92 19.73 -33.43
CA ASP A 578 -33.27 21.12 -33.30
C ASP A 578 -34.75 21.28 -33.66
N ALA A 579 -35.58 21.69 -32.70
CA ALA A 579 -37.02 21.70 -32.85
C ALA A 579 -37.53 22.71 -33.90
N HIS A 580 -36.75 23.76 -34.17
CA HIS A 580 -37.10 24.84 -35.08
C HIS A 580 -36.78 24.51 -36.53
N THR A 581 -35.65 23.84 -36.76
CA THR A 581 -35.13 23.53 -38.08
C THR A 581 -35.37 22.09 -38.51
N GLY A 582 -35.61 21.18 -37.56
CA GLY A 582 -35.73 19.75 -37.82
C GLY A 582 -34.41 19.07 -38.16
N ARG A 583 -33.28 19.72 -37.88
CA ARG A 583 -31.95 19.14 -38.12
C ARG A 583 -31.52 18.29 -36.95
N LEU A 584 -30.91 17.15 -37.25
CA LEU A 584 -30.28 16.29 -36.26
C LEU A 584 -29.11 17.03 -35.57
N ILE A 585 -29.08 17.01 -34.24
CA ILE A 585 -28.01 17.57 -33.40
C ILE A 585 -27.05 16.43 -33.03
N GLY A 586 -25.91 16.39 -33.70
CA GLY A 586 -24.87 15.37 -33.46
C GLY A 586 -25.24 13.99 -34.02
N GLU A 587 -24.62 12.95 -33.48
CA GLU A 587 -24.85 11.56 -33.89
C GLU A 587 -26.05 10.93 -33.19
N PRO A 588 -26.66 9.87 -33.76
CA PRO A 588 -27.64 9.04 -33.07
C PRO A 588 -27.06 8.47 -31.76
N TRP A 589 -27.79 8.57 -30.66
CA TRP A 589 -27.38 8.06 -29.36
C TRP A 589 -27.61 6.57 -29.32
N ARG A 590 -26.52 5.83 -29.55
CA ARG A 590 -26.48 4.38 -29.50
C ARG A 590 -26.22 3.90 -28.07
N GLY A 591 -26.74 2.72 -27.78
CA GLY A 591 -26.47 2.01 -26.54
C GLY A 591 -27.54 1.00 -26.20
N HIS A 592 -28.83 1.30 -26.46
CA HIS A 592 -29.88 0.31 -26.34
C HIS A 592 -29.61 -0.85 -27.32
N LYS A 593 -29.93 -2.08 -26.89
CA LYS A 593 -29.76 -3.30 -27.70
C LYS A 593 -31.05 -3.85 -28.28
N GLY A 594 -32.14 -3.14 -28.04
CA GLY A 594 -33.47 -3.47 -28.52
C GLY A 594 -34.28 -2.18 -28.69
N PRO A 595 -35.49 -2.28 -29.25
CA PRO A 595 -36.37 -1.14 -29.47
C PRO A 595 -36.48 -0.23 -28.25
N VAL A 596 -36.34 1.09 -28.48
CA VAL A 596 -36.67 2.09 -27.46
C VAL A 596 -38.19 2.18 -27.39
N SER A 597 -38.76 2.11 -26.19
CA SER A 597 -40.22 2.16 -25.98
C SER A 597 -40.70 3.55 -25.59
N ALA A 598 -39.91 4.31 -24.84
CA ALA A 598 -40.27 5.64 -24.36
C ALA A 598 -39.05 6.53 -24.14
N VAL A 599 -39.20 7.83 -24.37
CA VAL A 599 -38.20 8.87 -24.08
C VAL A 599 -38.85 10.08 -23.40
N THR A 600 -38.12 10.76 -22.52
CA THR A 600 -38.56 12.03 -21.92
C THR A 600 -37.36 12.88 -21.50
N PHE A 601 -37.49 14.20 -21.57
CA PHE A 601 -36.52 15.13 -20.97
C PHE A 601 -36.72 15.25 -19.47
N SER A 602 -35.63 15.60 -18.77
CA SER A 602 -35.71 16.15 -17.42
C SER A 602 -36.27 17.57 -17.41
N PRO A 603 -36.87 18.03 -16.30
CA PRO A 603 -37.48 19.36 -16.21
C PRO A 603 -36.49 20.52 -16.40
N ASP A 604 -35.20 20.29 -16.15
CA ASP A 604 -34.10 21.23 -16.40
C ASP A 604 -33.54 21.13 -17.84
N GLY A 605 -34.04 20.20 -18.66
CA GLY A 605 -33.55 19.92 -20.01
C GLY A 605 -32.16 19.28 -20.08
N ALA A 606 -31.51 19.04 -18.93
CA ALA A 606 -30.12 18.61 -18.90
C ALA A 606 -29.93 17.12 -19.22
N ARG A 607 -30.99 16.32 -19.06
CA ARG A 607 -30.96 14.86 -19.20
C ARG A 607 -32.12 14.38 -20.04
N VAL A 608 -31.93 13.23 -20.67
CA VAL A 608 -33.01 12.43 -21.25
C VAL A 608 -33.07 11.10 -20.51
N VAL A 609 -34.27 10.62 -20.25
CA VAL A 609 -34.50 9.26 -19.75
C VAL A 609 -35.14 8.44 -20.85
N SER A 610 -34.67 7.23 -21.05
CA SER A 610 -35.22 6.29 -22.02
C SER A 610 -35.44 4.91 -21.42
N ALA A 611 -36.40 4.19 -21.98
CA ALA A 611 -36.70 2.81 -21.67
C ALA A 611 -36.70 1.97 -22.94
N GLY A 612 -36.33 0.70 -22.83
CA GLY A 612 -36.25 -0.19 -23.99
C GLY A 612 -36.68 -1.63 -23.71
N GLU A 613 -36.95 -2.33 -24.80
CA GLU A 613 -37.26 -3.77 -24.78
C GLU A 613 -36.03 -4.62 -24.39
N ASP A 614 -34.83 -4.03 -24.35
CA ASP A 614 -33.61 -4.63 -23.82
C ASP A 614 -33.57 -4.76 -22.28
N ARG A 615 -34.71 -4.48 -21.62
CA ARG A 615 -34.89 -4.51 -20.16
C ARG A 615 -34.05 -3.47 -19.44
N SER A 616 -33.77 -2.33 -20.10
CA SER A 616 -33.02 -1.23 -19.50
C SER A 616 -33.80 0.07 -19.47
N VAL A 617 -33.56 0.83 -18.40
CA VAL A 617 -33.85 2.26 -18.32
C VAL A 617 -32.51 2.99 -18.26
N ARG A 618 -32.37 4.05 -19.05
CA ARG A 618 -31.11 4.78 -19.23
C ARG A 618 -31.31 6.27 -19.03
N ILE A 619 -30.35 6.90 -18.38
CA ILE A 619 -30.26 8.37 -18.28
C ILE A 619 -29.11 8.80 -19.18
N TRP A 620 -29.33 9.81 -20.01
CA TRP A 620 -28.38 10.35 -20.97
C TRP A 620 -28.11 11.82 -20.68
N ASP A 621 -26.89 12.30 -20.96
CA ASP A 621 -26.57 13.72 -20.92
C ASP A 621 -27.04 14.40 -22.23
N ALA A 622 -27.99 15.32 -22.09
CA ALA A 622 -28.54 16.07 -23.21
C ALA A 622 -27.76 17.35 -23.52
N ARG A 623 -26.94 17.84 -22.58
CA ARG A 623 -26.16 19.09 -22.72
C ARG A 623 -24.89 18.88 -23.53
N THR A 624 -24.30 17.68 -23.42
CA THR A 624 -23.10 17.35 -24.18
C THR A 624 -23.40 17.42 -25.68
N ARG A 625 -22.56 18.12 -26.44
CA ARG A 625 -22.52 18.06 -27.90
C ARG A 625 -21.36 17.16 -28.26
N ASP A 626 -21.59 16.19 -29.13
CA ASP A 626 -20.56 15.31 -29.68
C ASP A 626 -21.10 14.76 -31.01
N PRO A 627 -20.41 14.99 -32.15
CA PRO A 627 -19.22 15.85 -32.30
C PRO A 627 -19.45 17.32 -31.93
N TRP A 628 -18.37 18.04 -31.59
CA TRP A 628 -18.39 19.50 -31.41
C TRP A 628 -18.37 20.14 -32.79
N LEU A 629 -19.48 20.80 -33.13
CA LEU A 629 -19.73 21.39 -34.45
C LEU A 629 -19.66 22.91 -34.39
N GLY A 630 -19.06 23.53 -35.40
CA GLY A 630 -19.03 24.99 -35.54
C GLY A 630 -17.99 25.52 -36.52
N HIS A 631 -16.90 24.79 -36.76
CA HIS A 631 -15.97 25.13 -37.83
C HIS A 631 -16.54 24.77 -39.21
N ALA A 632 -16.21 25.58 -40.22
CA ALA A 632 -16.62 25.35 -41.60
C ALA A 632 -15.56 24.57 -42.41
N GLY A 633 -14.39 24.33 -41.83
CA GLY A 633 -13.28 23.62 -42.45
C GLY A 633 -12.50 22.78 -41.44
N ALA A 634 -11.52 22.02 -41.95
CA ALA A 634 -10.67 21.13 -41.15
C ALA A 634 -10.13 21.81 -39.89
N VAL A 635 -10.25 21.14 -38.74
CA VAL A 635 -9.58 21.58 -37.52
C VAL A 635 -8.14 21.14 -37.63
N ASN A 636 -7.17 22.04 -37.52
CA ASN A 636 -5.74 21.74 -37.72
C ASN A 636 -5.01 21.51 -36.39
N SER A 637 -5.42 22.20 -35.33
CA SER A 637 -4.76 22.14 -34.02
C SER A 637 -5.75 22.40 -32.89
N VAL A 638 -5.58 21.69 -31.77
CA VAL A 638 -6.39 21.84 -30.56
C VAL A 638 -5.50 21.95 -29.32
N ALA A 639 -5.90 22.76 -28.34
CA ALA A 639 -5.20 22.87 -27.07
C ALA A 639 -6.18 23.07 -25.90
N PHE A 640 -5.92 22.42 -24.78
CA PHE A 640 -6.67 22.62 -23.54
C PHE A 640 -6.21 23.87 -22.81
N SER A 641 -7.15 24.54 -22.14
CA SER A 641 -6.82 25.49 -21.09
C SER A 641 -6.14 24.75 -19.92
N PRO A 642 -5.26 25.41 -19.14
CA PRO A 642 -4.53 24.77 -18.04
C PRO A 642 -5.40 24.18 -16.92
N ASP A 643 -6.61 24.71 -16.73
CA ASP A 643 -7.61 24.19 -15.80
C ASP A 643 -8.47 23.07 -16.42
N GLY A 644 -8.32 22.79 -17.72
CA GLY A 644 -9.07 21.79 -18.47
C GLY A 644 -10.52 22.17 -18.78
N SER A 645 -10.99 23.33 -18.32
CA SER A 645 -12.40 23.74 -18.47
C SER A 645 -12.76 24.13 -19.90
N GLN A 646 -11.77 24.53 -20.70
CA GLN A 646 -11.95 25.00 -22.06
C GLN A 646 -10.97 24.35 -23.04
N VAL A 647 -11.33 24.39 -24.32
CA VAL A 647 -10.48 24.01 -25.44
C VAL A 647 -10.48 25.13 -26.47
N VAL A 648 -9.31 25.42 -27.05
CA VAL A 648 -9.21 26.28 -28.22
C VAL A 648 -8.88 25.42 -29.44
N SER A 649 -9.51 25.74 -30.56
CA SER A 649 -9.26 25.10 -31.85
C SER A 649 -8.84 26.12 -32.89
N ALA A 650 -7.93 25.70 -33.76
CA ALA A 650 -7.50 26.43 -34.94
C ALA A 650 -7.95 25.67 -36.20
N SER A 651 -8.50 26.37 -37.19
CA SER A 651 -9.09 25.75 -38.37
C SER A 651 -8.59 26.32 -39.70
N ALA A 652 -8.73 25.51 -40.73
CA ALA A 652 -8.60 25.89 -42.13
C ALA A 652 -9.65 26.93 -42.58
N ASP A 653 -10.70 27.16 -41.80
CA ASP A 653 -11.68 28.24 -42.05
C ASP A 653 -11.17 29.64 -41.66
N THR A 654 -9.88 29.79 -41.35
CA THR A 654 -9.19 31.02 -40.94
C THR A 654 -9.52 31.54 -39.54
N THR A 655 -10.36 30.82 -38.79
CA THR A 655 -10.78 31.23 -37.45
C THR A 655 -10.22 30.34 -36.35
N LEU A 656 -10.22 30.89 -35.13
CA LEU A 656 -10.13 30.10 -33.91
C LEU A 656 -11.49 30.04 -33.21
N ARG A 657 -11.75 28.98 -32.46
CA ARG A 657 -12.94 28.87 -31.60
C ARG A 657 -12.55 28.39 -30.21
N LEU A 658 -13.25 28.91 -29.21
CA LEU A 658 -13.18 28.45 -27.83
C LEU A 658 -14.38 27.56 -27.55
N TRP A 659 -14.18 26.49 -26.81
CA TRP A 659 -15.19 25.48 -26.48
C TRP A 659 -15.20 25.23 -24.98
N ASP A 660 -16.37 24.98 -24.43
CA ASP A 660 -16.51 24.51 -23.06
C ASP A 660 -16.32 22.99 -23.03
N THR A 661 -15.36 22.50 -22.25
CA THR A 661 -15.00 21.07 -22.23
C THR A 661 -16.15 20.20 -21.71
N ALA A 662 -16.98 20.71 -20.81
CA ALA A 662 -18.04 19.95 -20.17
C ALA A 662 -19.22 19.70 -21.12
N THR A 663 -19.65 20.74 -21.84
CA THR A 663 -20.81 20.77 -22.73
C THR A 663 -20.45 20.51 -24.19
N GLY A 664 -19.23 20.80 -24.63
CA GLY A 664 -18.84 20.76 -26.04
C GLY A 664 -19.46 21.86 -26.90
N GLY A 665 -20.06 22.87 -26.27
CA GLY A 665 -20.59 24.05 -26.96
C GLY A 665 -19.51 25.11 -27.21
N PRO A 666 -19.63 25.91 -28.29
CA PRO A 666 -18.74 27.05 -28.50
C PRO A 666 -18.99 28.13 -27.43
N VAL A 667 -17.91 28.73 -26.94
CA VAL A 667 -17.91 29.85 -25.98
C VAL A 667 -17.71 31.14 -26.77
N GLY A 668 -18.83 31.80 -27.08
CA GLY A 668 -18.85 33.03 -27.89
C GLY A 668 -18.64 32.79 -29.39
N ASP A 669 -18.36 33.87 -30.11
CA ASP A 669 -18.17 33.86 -31.56
C ASP A 669 -16.78 33.34 -31.98
N ALA A 670 -16.64 33.01 -33.27
CA ALA A 670 -15.35 32.64 -33.86
C ALA A 670 -14.39 33.84 -33.88
N TRP A 671 -13.11 33.58 -33.57
CA TRP A 671 -12.08 34.61 -33.49
C TRP A 671 -11.51 34.83 -34.89
N ALA A 672 -11.93 35.93 -35.51
CA ALA A 672 -11.48 36.33 -36.83
C ALA A 672 -10.23 37.21 -36.76
N GLY A 673 -9.33 37.06 -37.72
CA GLY A 673 -8.18 37.96 -37.87
C GLY A 673 -7.11 37.45 -38.84
N HIS A 674 -6.85 36.15 -38.83
CA HIS A 674 -5.93 35.53 -39.79
C HIS A 674 -6.52 35.58 -41.20
N GLN A 675 -5.65 35.73 -42.20
CA GLN A 675 -6.03 35.76 -43.63
C GLN A 675 -5.76 34.42 -44.34
N GLY A 676 -5.16 33.47 -43.63
CA GLY A 676 -4.87 32.12 -44.10
C GLY A 676 -5.32 31.08 -43.08
N ARG A 677 -5.13 29.80 -43.41
CA ARG A 677 -5.49 28.69 -42.52
C ARG A 677 -4.71 28.81 -41.22
N VAL A 678 -5.39 28.67 -40.09
CA VAL A 678 -4.72 28.64 -38.79
C VAL A 678 -4.22 27.21 -38.58
N THR A 679 -2.91 27.03 -38.50
CA THR A 679 -2.25 25.72 -38.52
C THR A 679 -1.96 25.20 -37.13
N SER A 680 -1.68 26.08 -36.18
CA SER A 680 -1.25 25.71 -34.82
C SER A 680 -1.75 26.69 -33.78
N VAL A 681 -2.09 26.17 -32.60
CA VAL A 681 -2.54 26.96 -31.45
C VAL A 681 -1.98 26.40 -30.15
N ALA A 682 -1.67 27.28 -29.19
CA ALA A 682 -1.29 26.87 -27.84
C ALA A 682 -1.84 27.83 -26.77
N PHE A 683 -2.19 27.27 -25.61
CA PHE A 683 -2.54 28.03 -24.42
C PHE A 683 -1.32 28.38 -23.58
N ALA A 684 -1.32 29.57 -22.99
CA ALA A 684 -0.38 29.94 -21.94
C ALA A 684 -0.76 29.27 -20.60
N ALA A 685 0.22 29.04 -19.72
CA ALA A 685 0.06 28.22 -18.51
C ALA A 685 -0.96 28.72 -17.43
N GLN A 686 -1.52 29.94 -17.48
CA GLN A 686 -2.60 30.41 -16.55
C GLN A 686 -3.97 30.39 -17.27
N GLY A 687 -4.02 30.12 -18.58
CA GLY A 687 -5.27 30.01 -19.34
C GLY A 687 -5.86 31.32 -19.85
N THR A 688 -5.18 32.45 -19.65
CA THR A 688 -5.68 33.79 -20.04
C THR A 688 -5.21 34.28 -21.39
N GLN A 689 -4.26 33.57 -22.01
CA GLN A 689 -3.65 33.95 -23.29
C GLN A 689 -3.50 32.75 -24.22
N VAL A 690 -3.68 33.00 -25.51
CA VAL A 690 -3.54 32.01 -26.59
C VAL A 690 -2.64 32.56 -27.67
N ILE A 691 -1.75 31.73 -28.21
CA ILE A 691 -0.93 32.04 -29.38
C ILE A 691 -1.44 31.21 -30.56
N SER A 692 -1.57 31.84 -31.73
CA SER A 692 -1.92 31.17 -32.98
C SER A 692 -0.91 31.48 -34.07
N GLY A 693 -0.62 30.48 -34.90
CA GLY A 693 0.18 30.60 -36.12
C GLY A 693 -0.62 30.14 -37.33
N ALA A 694 -0.36 30.76 -38.48
CA ALA A 694 -1.14 30.52 -39.69
C ALA A 694 -0.30 30.58 -40.98
N GLU A 695 -0.95 30.27 -42.09
CA GLU A 695 -0.41 30.36 -43.47
C GLU A 695 -0.18 31.80 -43.96
N ASP A 696 -0.66 32.81 -43.24
CA ASP A 696 -0.41 34.22 -43.55
C ASP A 696 0.93 34.75 -43.00
N ASP A 697 1.80 33.85 -42.55
CA ASP A 697 3.12 34.11 -41.95
C ASP A 697 3.07 34.90 -40.63
N MET A 698 1.88 35.06 -40.04
CA MET A 698 1.69 35.84 -38.83
C MET A 698 1.50 34.95 -37.59
N LEU A 699 1.95 35.49 -36.45
CA LEU A 699 1.63 34.98 -35.13
C LEU A 699 0.73 35.97 -34.40
N PHE A 700 -0.40 35.54 -33.86
CA PHE A 700 -1.29 36.40 -33.06
C PHE A 700 -1.40 35.93 -31.61
N LEU A 701 -1.26 36.89 -30.70
CA LEU A 701 -1.56 36.71 -29.27
C LEU A 701 -2.96 37.21 -28.98
N TRP A 702 -3.75 36.35 -28.35
CA TRP A 702 -5.14 36.59 -27.97
C TRP A 702 -5.28 36.61 -26.46
N ASP A 703 -6.17 37.45 -25.94
CA ASP A 703 -6.62 37.44 -24.55
C ASP A 703 -7.99 36.76 -24.45
N THR A 704 -8.15 35.85 -23.50
CA THR A 704 -9.36 35.04 -23.30
C THR A 704 -10.17 35.44 -22.07
N ARG A 705 -9.76 36.49 -21.33
CA ARG A 705 -10.45 36.93 -20.09
C ARG A 705 -11.80 37.57 -20.34
N GLN A 706 -12.05 38.04 -21.55
CA GLN A 706 -13.31 38.67 -22.00
C GLN A 706 -13.66 38.14 -23.40
N ALA A 707 -14.34 38.95 -24.22
CA ALA A 707 -14.40 38.70 -25.65
C ALA A 707 -12.96 38.58 -26.22
N PRO A 708 -12.72 37.61 -27.10
CA PRO A 708 -11.41 37.32 -27.64
C PRO A 708 -10.87 38.53 -28.39
N THR A 709 -9.82 39.15 -27.86
CA THR A 709 -9.20 40.33 -28.48
C THR A 709 -7.77 40.03 -28.87
N LYS A 710 -7.42 40.49 -30.07
CA LYS A 710 -6.04 40.44 -30.55
C LYS A 710 -5.21 41.46 -29.80
N VAL A 711 -4.33 40.97 -28.91
CA VAL A 711 -3.45 41.81 -28.08
C VAL A 711 -2.19 42.21 -28.86
N ARG A 712 -1.66 41.29 -29.66
CA ARG A 712 -0.42 41.50 -30.40
C ARG A 712 -0.37 40.67 -31.67
N SER A 713 0.42 41.13 -32.63
CA SER A 713 0.83 40.36 -33.79
C SER A 713 2.31 40.50 -34.06
N TRP A 714 2.95 39.41 -34.44
CA TRP A 714 4.32 39.40 -34.92
C TRP A 714 4.37 39.06 -36.39
N LYS A 715 5.21 39.80 -37.11
CA LYS A 715 5.57 39.58 -38.51
C LYS A 715 7.08 39.42 -38.55
N GLY A 716 7.57 38.32 -39.08
CA GLY A 716 9.01 38.06 -39.11
C GLY A 716 9.42 36.60 -39.33
N HIS A 717 8.47 35.65 -39.26
CA HIS A 717 8.72 34.28 -39.71
C HIS A 717 8.67 34.24 -41.23
N GLY A 718 9.66 33.63 -41.89
CA GLY A 718 9.89 33.75 -43.34
C GLY A 718 8.98 32.88 -44.22
N GLY A 719 7.79 32.54 -43.73
CA GLY A 719 6.84 31.64 -44.38
C GLY A 719 5.85 31.05 -43.38
N THR A 720 5.00 30.16 -43.89
CA THR A 720 3.89 29.57 -43.12
C THR A 720 4.36 29.03 -41.77
N VAL A 721 3.72 29.49 -40.69
CA VAL A 721 3.92 28.94 -39.37
C VAL A 721 3.21 27.59 -39.32
N LEU A 722 3.90 26.53 -38.88
CA LEU A 722 3.36 25.18 -38.78
C LEU A 722 3.19 24.71 -37.33
N GLY A 723 4.02 25.21 -36.42
CA GLY A 723 3.97 24.87 -35.00
C GLY A 723 4.22 26.08 -34.11
N VAL A 724 3.47 26.21 -33.03
CA VAL A 724 3.68 27.24 -32.00
C VAL A 724 3.73 26.62 -30.60
N ALA A 725 4.55 27.19 -29.72
CA ALA A 725 4.62 26.76 -28.32
C ALA A 725 4.94 27.94 -27.38
N PHE A 726 4.36 27.92 -26.18
CA PHE A 726 4.73 28.82 -25.09
C PHE A 726 5.84 28.21 -24.24
N SER A 727 6.76 29.05 -23.77
CA SER A 727 7.62 28.70 -22.64
C SER A 727 6.78 28.57 -21.36
N PRO A 728 7.15 27.69 -20.41
CA PRO A 728 6.40 27.50 -19.16
C PRO A 728 6.22 28.79 -18.33
N ASP A 729 7.20 29.70 -18.38
CA ASP A 729 7.20 31.00 -17.72
C ASP A 729 6.48 32.11 -18.50
N ARG A 730 6.09 31.86 -19.76
CA ARG A 730 5.47 32.79 -20.74
C ARG A 730 6.31 33.98 -21.15
N ALA A 731 7.59 33.99 -20.82
CA ALA A 731 8.47 35.03 -21.32
C ALA A 731 8.59 34.90 -22.86
N VAL A 732 8.54 33.68 -23.39
CA VAL A 732 8.89 33.40 -24.78
C VAL A 732 7.82 32.58 -25.50
N VAL A 733 7.55 32.93 -26.76
CA VAL A 733 6.85 32.06 -27.71
C VAL A 733 7.83 31.56 -28.77
N ALA A 734 7.74 30.27 -29.10
CA ALA A 734 8.47 29.66 -30.20
C ALA A 734 7.53 29.42 -31.37
N ALA A 735 8.02 29.69 -32.58
CA ALA A 735 7.32 29.43 -33.83
C ALA A 735 8.23 28.67 -34.79
N ALA A 736 7.72 27.56 -35.32
CA ALA A 736 8.37 26.71 -36.30
C ALA A 736 7.59 26.77 -37.62
N GLY A 737 8.28 26.73 -38.76
CA GLY A 737 7.59 26.91 -40.04
C GLY A 737 8.32 26.47 -41.30
N TYR A 738 7.81 26.96 -42.42
CA TYR A 738 8.26 26.63 -43.77
C TYR A 738 9.65 27.17 -44.11
N ASP A 739 10.10 28.20 -43.40
CA ASP A 739 11.41 28.82 -43.54
C ASP A 739 12.57 27.99 -42.95
N GLN A 740 12.29 26.76 -42.52
CA GLN A 740 13.25 25.78 -42.00
C GLN A 740 13.89 26.20 -40.66
N SER A 741 13.33 27.22 -40.00
CA SER A 741 13.88 27.76 -38.75
C SER A 741 12.88 27.69 -37.60
N VAL A 742 13.38 27.87 -36.38
CA VAL A 742 12.53 28.18 -35.22
C VAL A 742 12.83 29.59 -34.72
N SER A 743 11.83 30.45 -34.73
CA SER A 743 11.93 31.83 -34.26
C SER A 743 11.37 31.96 -32.85
N LEU A 744 12.05 32.75 -32.00
CA LEU A 744 11.66 33.01 -30.62
C LEU A 744 11.30 34.48 -30.43
N TRP A 745 10.22 34.76 -29.70
CA TRP A 745 9.76 36.12 -29.41
C TRP A 745 9.48 36.32 -27.93
N ASP A 746 9.94 37.45 -27.40
CA ASP A 746 9.64 37.88 -26.05
C ASP A 746 8.20 38.41 -26.01
N VAL A 747 7.36 37.84 -25.15
CA VAL A 747 5.95 38.18 -25.08
C VAL A 747 5.72 39.60 -24.54
N PRO A 748 6.36 40.03 -23.43
CA PRO A 748 6.20 41.40 -22.91
C PRO A 748 6.64 42.48 -23.90
N SER A 749 7.85 42.37 -24.44
CA SER A 749 8.47 43.39 -25.30
C SER A 749 8.01 43.27 -26.75
N GLY A 750 7.62 42.08 -27.18
CA GLY A 750 7.29 41.74 -28.57
C GLY A 750 8.48 41.74 -29.51
N LYS A 751 9.71 41.63 -28.99
CA LYS A 751 10.94 41.64 -29.81
C LYS A 751 11.43 40.20 -30.01
N PRO A 752 12.14 39.89 -31.11
CA PRO A 752 12.74 38.58 -31.29
C PRO A 752 13.81 38.33 -30.22
N VAL A 753 13.86 37.11 -29.68
CA VAL A 753 14.84 36.66 -28.69
C VAL A 753 16.00 36.00 -29.42
N GLY A 754 17.02 36.80 -29.74
CA GLY A 754 18.18 36.34 -30.50
C GLY A 754 17.89 36.13 -31.99
N ALA A 755 18.80 35.41 -32.66
CA ALA A 755 18.62 35.00 -34.05
C ALA A 755 17.73 33.75 -34.14
N ALA A 756 17.15 33.51 -35.32
CA ALA A 756 16.40 32.29 -35.60
C ALA A 756 17.29 31.05 -35.41
N LEU A 757 16.68 29.96 -34.93
CA LEU A 757 17.36 28.69 -34.72
C LEU A 757 17.44 27.93 -36.04
N GLU A 758 18.62 27.99 -36.64
CA GLU A 758 18.88 27.43 -37.97
C GLU A 758 19.56 26.05 -37.91
N GLY A 759 19.35 25.25 -38.95
CA GLY A 759 20.08 24.00 -39.19
C GLY A 759 19.21 22.83 -39.70
N HIS A 760 17.88 22.94 -39.63
CA HIS A 760 17.03 22.03 -40.37
C HIS A 760 17.17 22.27 -41.89
N ARG A 761 16.96 21.21 -42.69
CA ARG A 761 17.08 21.25 -44.16
C ARG A 761 15.74 21.23 -44.89
N SER A 762 14.65 21.24 -44.12
CA SER A 762 13.27 21.23 -44.61
C SER A 762 12.37 21.89 -43.57
N ARG A 763 11.08 22.08 -43.91
CA ARG A 763 10.09 22.73 -43.04
C ARG A 763 10.03 22.06 -41.66
N VAL A 764 9.95 22.89 -40.62
CA VAL A 764 9.86 22.46 -39.22
C VAL A 764 8.38 22.37 -38.86
N THR A 765 7.91 21.16 -38.56
CA THR A 765 6.49 20.84 -38.41
C THR A 765 6.02 20.92 -36.96
N GLY A 766 6.91 20.67 -36.00
CA GLY A 766 6.58 20.65 -34.58
C GLY A 766 7.66 21.30 -33.73
N VAL A 767 7.23 21.95 -32.66
CA VAL A 767 8.11 22.57 -31.66
C VAL A 767 7.49 22.39 -30.27
N ALA A 768 8.31 22.08 -29.27
CA ALA A 768 7.85 21.98 -27.88
C ALA A 768 8.95 22.41 -26.91
N PHE A 769 8.56 23.07 -25.81
CA PHE A 769 9.45 23.35 -24.68
C PHE A 769 9.41 22.19 -23.67
N SER A 770 10.53 21.97 -22.97
CA SER A 770 10.53 21.13 -21.78
C SER A 770 9.72 21.77 -20.65
N PRO A 771 9.13 20.99 -19.73
CA PRO A 771 8.30 21.52 -18.63
C PRO A 771 9.02 22.52 -17.70
N ASP A 772 10.34 22.40 -17.58
CA ASP A 772 11.21 23.31 -16.81
C ASP A 772 11.69 24.53 -17.63
N GLY A 773 11.38 24.58 -18.94
CA GLY A 773 11.78 25.64 -19.85
C GLY A 773 13.27 25.62 -20.25
N SER A 774 14.06 24.66 -19.75
CA SER A 774 15.51 24.62 -19.98
C SER A 774 15.88 24.11 -21.39
N ARG A 775 14.96 23.45 -22.08
CA ARG A 775 15.18 22.87 -23.42
C ARG A 775 14.01 23.15 -24.37
N LEU A 776 14.34 23.15 -25.65
CA LEU A 776 13.38 23.14 -26.74
C LEU A 776 13.69 21.97 -27.67
N VAL A 777 12.67 21.31 -28.21
CA VAL A 777 12.80 20.32 -29.27
C VAL A 777 12.07 20.79 -30.52
N SER A 778 12.69 20.61 -31.69
CA SER A 778 12.08 20.86 -32.99
C SER A 778 12.16 19.62 -33.86
N GLY A 779 11.06 19.32 -34.57
CA GLY A 779 10.96 18.21 -35.51
C GLY A 779 10.72 18.71 -36.93
N SER A 780 11.38 18.11 -37.91
CA SER A 780 11.33 18.54 -39.32
C SER A 780 11.10 17.39 -40.30
N GLU A 781 10.63 17.76 -41.49
CA GLU A 781 10.56 16.85 -42.65
C GLU A 781 11.92 16.51 -43.26
N ASP A 782 13.02 17.00 -42.71
CA ASP A 782 14.37 16.53 -43.03
C ASP A 782 14.73 15.21 -42.33
N ASN A 783 13.74 14.59 -41.68
CA ASN A 783 13.85 13.38 -40.87
C ASN A 783 14.64 13.57 -39.56
N THR A 784 14.81 14.79 -39.07
CA THR A 784 15.58 15.04 -37.84
C THR A 784 14.77 15.65 -36.71
N LEU A 785 15.18 15.34 -35.48
CA LEU A 785 14.86 16.13 -34.30
C LEU A 785 16.12 16.89 -33.85
N ARG A 786 15.93 18.14 -33.46
CA ARG A 786 16.98 18.98 -32.87
C ARG A 786 16.60 19.37 -31.46
N PHE A 787 17.56 19.25 -30.55
CA PHE A 787 17.44 19.64 -29.16
C PHE A 787 18.27 20.89 -28.90
N TRP A 788 17.67 21.89 -28.27
CA TRP A 788 18.26 23.21 -28.04
C TRP A 788 18.35 23.47 -26.54
N ASP A 789 19.50 23.97 -26.09
CA ASP A 789 19.72 24.39 -24.70
C ASP A 789 19.29 25.86 -24.54
N MET A 790 18.21 26.11 -23.80
CA MET A 790 17.71 27.46 -23.59
C MET A 790 18.52 28.21 -22.52
N ALA A 791 19.25 27.51 -21.64
CA ALA A 791 20.05 28.12 -20.58
C ALA A 791 21.41 28.62 -21.08
N LYS A 792 22.00 27.96 -22.09
CA LYS A 792 23.29 28.36 -22.70
C LYS A 792 23.15 29.32 -23.89
N GLY A 793 21.93 29.75 -24.17
CA GLY A 793 21.59 30.58 -25.32
C GLY A 793 21.09 29.72 -26.49
N ALA A 794 20.04 30.18 -27.15
CA ALA A 794 19.23 29.38 -28.06
C ALA A 794 20.01 28.76 -29.26
N ALA A 795 21.18 29.31 -29.62
CA ALA A 795 22.06 28.78 -30.66
C ALA A 795 22.93 27.57 -30.23
N ALA A 796 22.95 27.19 -28.94
CA ALA A 796 23.69 26.04 -28.44
C ALA A 796 22.85 24.76 -28.59
N GLY A 797 23.00 24.06 -29.72
CA GLY A 797 22.38 22.75 -29.93
C GLY A 797 22.96 21.69 -28.98
N LEU A 798 22.09 20.94 -28.30
CA LEU A 798 22.45 19.77 -27.47
C LEU A 798 22.73 18.52 -28.32
N GLY A 799 22.15 18.45 -29.52
CA GLY A 799 22.31 17.33 -30.44
C GLY A 799 21.28 17.35 -31.59
N THR A 800 21.61 16.70 -32.70
CA THR A 800 20.69 16.40 -33.81
C THR A 800 20.59 14.90 -33.97
N THR A 801 19.37 14.39 -34.12
CA THR A 801 19.10 12.96 -34.19
C THR A 801 18.27 12.66 -35.42
N VAL A 802 18.48 11.49 -36.02
CA VAL A 802 17.76 11.07 -37.22
C VAL A 802 16.60 10.18 -36.78
N ASN A 803 15.39 10.60 -37.11
CA ASN A 803 14.17 9.83 -36.96
C ASN A 803 13.98 8.85 -38.12
N HIS A 804 13.15 7.84 -37.90
CA HIS A 804 12.68 6.92 -38.94
C HIS A 804 11.59 7.61 -39.78
N GLY A 805 12.02 8.60 -40.57
CA GLY A 805 11.18 9.37 -41.50
C GLY A 805 10.81 10.76 -41.02
N LYS A 806 10.00 11.43 -41.85
CA LYS A 806 9.64 12.85 -41.69
C LYS A 806 8.87 13.05 -40.40
N VAL A 807 9.36 13.93 -39.54
CA VAL A 807 8.70 14.24 -38.27
C VAL A 807 7.49 15.13 -38.53
N THR A 808 6.36 14.80 -37.93
CA THR A 808 5.10 15.57 -38.07
C THR A 808 4.72 16.29 -36.78
N SER A 809 5.05 15.72 -35.63
CA SER A 809 4.71 16.26 -34.31
C SER A 809 5.70 15.78 -33.27
N VAL A 810 5.93 16.59 -32.24
CA VAL A 810 6.82 16.30 -31.10
C VAL A 810 6.15 16.70 -29.79
N ALA A 811 6.37 15.95 -28.72
CA ALA A 811 5.88 16.29 -27.38
C ALA A 811 6.84 15.82 -26.28
N PHE A 812 7.01 16.63 -25.24
CA PHE A 812 7.76 16.26 -24.03
C PHE A 812 6.89 15.46 -23.06
N SER A 813 7.51 14.54 -22.32
CA SER A 813 6.89 13.95 -21.14
C SER A 813 6.78 15.00 -20.02
N PRO A 814 5.81 14.85 -19.09
CA PRO A 814 5.59 15.81 -18.00
C PRO A 814 6.78 15.99 -17.04
N ASP A 815 7.64 14.98 -16.92
CA ASP A 815 8.89 15.02 -16.16
C ASP A 815 10.06 15.64 -16.94
N GLY A 816 9.88 15.96 -18.23
CA GLY A 816 10.91 16.48 -19.12
C GLY A 816 12.00 15.49 -19.51
N ALA A 817 11.94 14.23 -19.05
CA ALA A 817 12.99 13.24 -19.27
C ALA A 817 12.91 12.57 -20.66
N ARG A 818 11.72 12.54 -21.27
CA ARG A 818 11.46 11.85 -22.54
C ARG A 818 10.79 12.77 -23.55
N VAL A 819 10.98 12.48 -24.84
CA VAL A 819 10.27 13.10 -25.96
C VAL A 819 9.66 12.01 -26.83
N VAL A 820 8.46 12.23 -27.34
CA VAL A 820 7.84 11.37 -28.35
C VAL A 820 7.69 12.13 -29.66
N SER A 821 7.96 11.47 -30.78
CA SER A 821 7.80 12.01 -32.12
C SER A 821 6.89 11.15 -32.98
N GLY A 822 5.97 11.76 -33.71
CA GLY A 822 5.20 11.11 -34.78
C GLY A 822 5.91 11.24 -36.13
N SER A 823 5.74 10.23 -37.00
CA SER A 823 6.34 10.17 -38.33
C SER A 823 5.29 9.96 -39.44
N VAL A 824 5.64 10.42 -40.65
CA VAL A 824 4.93 10.06 -41.89
C VAL A 824 5.02 8.55 -42.17
N GLU A 825 6.02 7.85 -41.64
CA GLU A 825 6.20 6.40 -41.76
C GLU A 825 5.31 5.59 -40.80
N ASN A 826 4.15 6.14 -40.42
CA ASN A 826 3.13 5.50 -39.59
C ASN A 826 3.60 5.05 -38.19
N THR A 827 4.75 5.55 -37.73
CA THR A 827 5.41 5.14 -36.49
C THR A 827 5.56 6.29 -35.50
N LEU A 828 5.70 5.93 -34.23
CA LEU A 828 6.12 6.82 -33.17
C LEU A 828 7.50 6.42 -32.66
N THR A 829 8.33 7.37 -32.26
CA THR A 829 9.64 7.09 -31.65
C THR A 829 9.73 7.81 -30.30
N LEU A 830 10.20 7.10 -29.27
CA LEU A 830 10.48 7.64 -27.95
C LEU A 830 11.97 7.99 -27.85
N TRP A 831 12.29 9.11 -27.22
CA TRP A 831 13.64 9.65 -27.11
C TRP A 831 13.96 10.02 -25.67
N ASP A 832 15.22 9.88 -25.27
CA ASP A 832 15.76 10.41 -24.03
C ASP A 832 16.11 11.89 -24.25
N ALA A 833 15.48 12.79 -23.49
CA ALA A 833 15.62 14.23 -23.69
C ALA A 833 17.02 14.76 -23.34
N ARG A 834 17.81 14.00 -22.56
CA ARG A 834 19.15 14.40 -22.08
C ARG A 834 20.25 13.95 -23.02
N THR A 835 20.15 12.73 -23.53
CA THR A 835 21.14 12.16 -24.45
C THR A 835 20.79 12.39 -25.92
N ALA A 836 19.54 12.76 -26.20
CA ALA A 836 18.97 12.76 -27.55
C ALA A 836 19.03 11.35 -28.20
N GLY A 837 19.12 10.28 -27.42
CA GLY A 837 19.11 8.91 -27.95
C GLY A 837 17.69 8.36 -28.11
N PRO A 838 17.39 7.53 -29.14
CA PRO A 838 16.13 6.79 -29.20
C PRO A 838 16.06 5.76 -28.06
N ILE A 839 14.89 5.61 -27.45
CA ILE A 839 14.58 4.63 -26.41
C ILE A 839 13.77 3.50 -27.04
N GLY A 840 14.43 2.36 -27.29
CA GLY A 840 13.80 1.19 -27.89
C GLY A 840 13.54 1.34 -29.39
N SER A 841 12.72 0.44 -29.94
CA SER A 841 12.32 0.45 -31.35
C SER A 841 11.13 1.40 -31.60
N PRO A 842 10.96 1.91 -32.83
CA PRO A 842 9.76 2.66 -33.21
C PRO A 842 8.48 1.86 -32.98
N TRP A 843 7.44 2.53 -32.50
CA TRP A 843 6.13 1.95 -32.21
C TRP A 843 5.29 1.97 -33.49
N SER A 844 4.88 0.80 -33.95
CA SER A 844 4.08 0.63 -35.15
C SER A 844 2.64 0.23 -34.82
N GLY A 845 1.68 0.70 -35.63
CA GLY A 845 0.27 0.30 -35.48
C GLY A 845 -0.69 1.13 -36.32
N HIS A 846 -0.40 2.42 -36.55
CA HIS A 846 -1.19 3.21 -37.50
C HIS A 846 -1.00 2.70 -38.93
N ARG A 847 -2.04 2.89 -39.76
CA ARG A 847 -2.02 2.48 -41.18
C ARG A 847 -1.53 3.60 -42.10
N GLU A 848 -1.55 4.83 -41.61
CA GLU A 848 -1.09 6.02 -42.30
C GLU A 848 -0.34 6.96 -41.35
N ALA A 849 0.16 8.07 -41.89
CA ALA A 849 1.00 9.02 -41.19
C ALA A 849 0.41 9.45 -39.84
N VAL A 850 1.26 9.46 -38.81
CA VAL A 850 0.92 10.05 -37.52
C VAL A 850 0.97 11.57 -37.68
N THR A 851 -0.08 12.27 -37.28
CA THR A 851 -0.23 13.72 -37.47
C THR A 851 0.08 14.51 -36.19
N SER A 852 -0.28 13.95 -35.04
CA SER A 852 -0.11 14.60 -33.73
C SER A 852 0.13 13.56 -32.65
N VAL A 853 0.93 13.93 -31.65
CA VAL A 853 1.24 13.08 -30.47
C VAL A 853 1.17 13.90 -29.19
N ALA A 854 0.72 13.29 -28.10
CA ALA A 854 0.68 13.93 -26.78
C ALA A 854 0.91 12.92 -25.65
N PHE A 855 1.60 13.35 -24.59
CA PHE A 855 1.72 12.58 -23.35
C PHE A 855 0.53 12.84 -22.41
N SER A 856 0.13 11.82 -21.66
CA SER A 856 -0.73 12.01 -20.51
C SER A 856 -0.01 12.80 -19.40
N PRO A 857 -0.73 13.51 -18.52
CA PRO A 857 -0.14 14.32 -17.45
C PRO A 857 0.70 13.52 -16.43
N ASP A 858 0.46 12.22 -16.29
CA ASP A 858 1.25 11.30 -15.46
C ASP A 858 2.45 10.68 -16.21
N GLY A 859 2.59 10.93 -17.52
CA GLY A 859 3.65 10.37 -18.36
C GLY A 859 3.57 8.85 -18.58
N ALA A 860 2.48 8.20 -18.15
CA ALA A 860 2.29 6.76 -18.30
C ALA A 860 1.77 6.38 -19.70
N TRP A 861 1.08 7.29 -20.37
CA TRP A 861 0.42 7.05 -21.65
C TRP A 861 0.84 8.08 -22.70
N VAL A 862 0.79 7.65 -23.96
CA VAL A 862 0.87 8.52 -25.13
C VAL A 862 -0.37 8.30 -25.97
N VAL A 863 -0.94 9.37 -26.51
CA VAL A 863 -1.99 9.31 -27.53
C VAL A 863 -1.42 9.79 -28.85
N SER A 864 -1.83 9.15 -29.94
CA SER A 864 -1.48 9.55 -31.30
C SER A 864 -2.72 9.72 -32.17
N ALA A 865 -2.70 10.73 -33.03
CA ALA A 865 -3.67 10.96 -34.09
C ALA A 865 -3.03 10.61 -35.44
N SER A 866 -3.84 10.14 -36.40
CA SER A 866 -3.34 9.72 -37.72
C SER A 866 -4.31 10.06 -38.85
N LYS A 867 -3.74 10.10 -40.07
CA LYS A 867 -4.50 10.17 -41.32
C LYS A 867 -5.40 8.95 -41.57
N ASP A 868 -5.16 7.84 -40.89
CA ASP A 868 -6.01 6.65 -40.95
C ASP A 868 -7.39 6.80 -40.27
N GLN A 869 -7.75 8.05 -39.91
CA GLN A 869 -9.00 8.45 -39.26
C GLN A 869 -9.14 7.91 -37.83
N THR A 870 -8.04 7.48 -37.21
CA THR A 870 -8.06 6.92 -35.85
C THR A 870 -7.14 7.64 -34.89
N LEU A 871 -7.47 7.51 -33.60
CA LEU A 871 -6.52 7.73 -32.52
C LEU A 871 -6.04 6.39 -31.95
N ARG A 872 -4.83 6.34 -31.43
CA ARG A 872 -4.31 5.19 -30.67
C ARG A 872 -3.77 5.64 -29.33
N LEU A 873 -4.02 4.82 -28.32
CA LEU A 873 -3.42 4.94 -27.00
C LEU A 873 -2.24 3.97 -26.89
N TRP A 874 -1.14 4.41 -26.31
CA TRP A 874 0.09 3.66 -26.14
C TRP A 874 0.53 3.70 -24.69
N ASN A 875 1.04 2.57 -24.19
CA ASN A 875 1.70 2.52 -22.90
C ASN A 875 3.15 3.00 -23.06
N ALA A 876 3.49 4.10 -22.40
CA ALA A 876 4.79 4.75 -22.55
C ALA A 876 5.95 3.95 -21.92
N ARG A 877 5.66 2.93 -21.13
CA ARG A 877 6.67 2.04 -20.52
C ARG A 877 6.93 0.80 -21.37
N THR A 878 5.88 0.17 -21.88
CA THR A 878 5.99 -1.10 -22.64
C THR A 878 6.09 -0.89 -24.14
N ALA A 879 5.86 0.33 -24.65
CA ALA A 879 5.87 0.64 -26.08
C ALA A 879 4.79 -0.12 -26.89
N THR A 880 3.68 -0.50 -26.25
CA THR A 880 2.59 -1.27 -26.86
C THR A 880 1.33 -0.44 -27.02
N SER A 881 0.59 -0.66 -28.11
CA SER A 881 -0.74 -0.07 -28.29
C SER A 881 -1.76 -0.72 -27.37
N VAL A 882 -2.63 0.07 -26.76
CA VAL A 882 -3.66 -0.37 -25.82
C VAL A 882 -5.00 -0.46 -26.53
N GLY A 883 -5.46 -1.69 -26.78
CA GLY A 883 -6.75 -1.97 -27.37
C GLY A 883 -6.90 -1.56 -28.84
N GLU A 884 -8.15 -1.52 -29.30
CA GLU A 884 -8.51 -1.16 -30.67
C GLU A 884 -8.39 0.35 -30.93
N PRO A 885 -8.04 0.76 -32.16
CA PRO A 885 -8.01 2.17 -32.56
C PRO A 885 -9.34 2.89 -32.28
N TRP A 886 -9.23 4.16 -31.93
CA TRP A 886 -10.38 5.01 -31.62
C TRP A 886 -10.91 5.64 -32.89
N ARG A 887 -12.11 5.21 -33.27
CA ARG A 887 -12.83 5.67 -34.46
C ARG A 887 -13.94 6.63 -34.06
N GLY A 888 -14.19 7.61 -34.91
CA GLY A 888 -15.29 8.57 -34.76
C GLY A 888 -15.19 9.68 -35.79
N HIS A 889 -13.98 10.16 -36.09
CA HIS A 889 -13.80 11.12 -37.18
C HIS A 889 -14.08 10.46 -38.54
N ALA A 890 -14.74 11.20 -39.43
CA ALA A 890 -15.01 10.80 -40.81
C ALA A 890 -13.87 11.20 -41.77
N GLY A 891 -12.89 11.96 -41.28
CA GLY A 891 -11.68 12.38 -41.98
C GLY A 891 -10.42 12.12 -41.15
N ALA A 892 -9.25 12.48 -41.68
CA ALA A 892 -7.98 12.36 -40.96
C ALA A 892 -8.04 13.10 -39.62
N VAL A 893 -7.49 12.50 -38.56
CA VAL A 893 -7.34 13.17 -37.27
C VAL A 893 -6.06 13.99 -37.36
N THR A 894 -6.13 15.29 -37.14
CA THR A 894 -5.01 16.23 -37.38
C THR A 894 -4.29 16.59 -36.09
N SER A 895 -5.01 16.62 -34.96
CA SER A 895 -4.50 17.07 -33.68
C SER A 895 -5.15 16.35 -32.52
N VAL A 896 -4.39 16.15 -31.45
CA VAL A 896 -4.86 15.55 -30.20
C VAL A 896 -4.18 16.20 -29.01
N ALA A 897 -4.93 16.41 -27.92
CA ALA A 897 -4.41 16.92 -26.66
C ALA A 897 -5.04 16.20 -25.46
N PHE A 898 -4.27 16.07 -24.37
CA PHE A 898 -4.77 15.64 -23.05
C PHE A 898 -5.18 16.85 -22.23
N SER A 899 -6.26 16.71 -21.45
CA SER A 899 -6.54 17.63 -20.35
C SER A 899 -5.50 17.45 -19.24
N ARG A 900 -5.19 18.51 -18.51
CA ARG A 900 -4.18 18.47 -17.43
C ARG A 900 -4.53 17.54 -16.28
N ASP A 901 -5.81 17.31 -16.02
CA ASP A 901 -6.28 16.34 -15.02
C ASP A 901 -6.22 14.88 -15.52
N GLY A 902 -5.93 14.67 -16.80
CA GLY A 902 -5.85 13.33 -17.40
C GLY A 902 -7.20 12.63 -17.50
N HIS A 903 -8.31 13.36 -17.35
CA HIS A 903 -9.67 12.82 -17.44
C HIS A 903 -10.21 12.79 -18.88
N TRP A 904 -9.78 13.74 -19.71
CA TRP A 904 -10.28 13.92 -21.06
C TRP A 904 -9.16 14.02 -22.09
N LEU A 905 -9.53 13.64 -23.29
CA LEU A 905 -8.76 13.80 -24.52
C LEU A 905 -9.65 14.55 -25.51
N VAL A 906 -9.07 15.47 -26.27
CA VAL A 906 -9.79 16.11 -27.39
C VAL A 906 -8.99 15.94 -28.66
N SER A 907 -9.70 15.66 -29.74
CA SER A 907 -9.15 15.55 -31.08
C SER A 907 -9.86 16.46 -32.06
N GLY A 908 -9.10 17.00 -33.02
CA GLY A 908 -9.61 17.71 -34.18
C GLY A 908 -9.40 16.89 -35.46
N GLY A 909 -10.31 17.02 -36.42
CA GLY A 909 -10.24 16.29 -37.69
C GLY A 909 -10.46 17.14 -38.94
N GLU A 910 -10.12 16.56 -40.09
CA GLU A 910 -10.41 17.13 -41.41
C GLU A 910 -11.91 17.17 -41.74
N ASP A 911 -12.72 16.43 -40.98
CA ASP A 911 -14.19 16.45 -41.04
C ASP A 911 -14.84 17.71 -40.41
N ALA A 912 -14.02 18.72 -40.08
CA ALA A 912 -14.42 19.96 -39.44
C ALA A 912 -15.01 19.79 -38.02
N THR A 913 -14.79 18.63 -37.39
CA THR A 913 -15.30 18.35 -36.05
C THR A 913 -14.19 18.32 -35.00
N LEU A 914 -14.58 18.59 -33.75
CA LEU A 914 -13.82 18.13 -32.59
C LEU A 914 -14.56 17.02 -31.87
N ARG A 915 -13.83 16.11 -31.23
CA ARG A 915 -14.40 15.04 -30.43
C ARG A 915 -13.71 14.97 -29.07
N ARG A 916 -14.49 14.67 -28.03
CA ARG A 916 -14.01 14.47 -26.66
C ARG A 916 -14.04 12.98 -26.33
N TRP A 917 -12.97 12.49 -25.74
CA TRP A 917 -12.77 11.09 -25.37
C TRP A 917 -12.44 10.98 -23.89
N VAL A 918 -12.91 9.92 -23.25
CA VAL A 918 -12.50 9.60 -21.88
C VAL A 918 -11.05 9.13 -21.90
N ALA A 919 -10.21 9.76 -21.09
CA ALA A 919 -8.81 9.38 -20.96
C ALA A 919 -8.62 8.28 -19.90
N PRO A 920 -7.47 7.57 -19.91
CA PRO A 920 -7.19 6.50 -18.96
C PRO A 920 -7.40 6.85 -17.48
N GLY A 921 -7.04 8.07 -17.08
CA GLY A 921 -7.15 8.52 -15.69
C GLY A 921 -8.59 8.57 -15.17
N ALA A 922 -9.58 8.84 -16.03
CA ALA A 922 -10.99 8.88 -15.66
C ALA A 922 -11.78 7.62 -16.02
N ALA A 923 -11.20 6.65 -16.73
CA ALA A 923 -11.93 5.51 -17.28
C ALA A 923 -12.74 4.74 -16.20
N LEU A 924 -12.13 4.51 -15.04
CA LEU A 924 -12.80 3.81 -13.93
C LEU A 924 -13.91 4.66 -13.29
N VAL A 925 -13.67 5.95 -13.07
CA VAL A 925 -14.65 6.88 -12.48
C VAL A 925 -15.87 7.01 -13.40
N GLU A 926 -15.62 7.20 -14.70
CA GLU A 926 -16.68 7.33 -15.68
C GLU A 926 -17.46 6.03 -15.83
N ALA A 927 -16.79 4.87 -15.83
CA ALA A 927 -17.46 3.57 -15.84
C ALA A 927 -18.31 3.35 -14.57
N CYS A 928 -17.81 3.76 -13.40
CA CYS A 928 -18.55 3.71 -12.15
C CYS A 928 -19.80 4.60 -12.17
N SER A 929 -19.77 5.75 -12.85
CA SER A 929 -20.93 6.63 -12.98
C SER A 929 -22.12 5.94 -13.66
N ARG A 930 -21.84 4.99 -14.57
CA ARG A 930 -22.85 4.23 -15.32
C ARG A 930 -23.66 3.29 -14.43
N LEU A 931 -23.10 2.86 -13.29
CA LEU A 931 -23.73 1.88 -12.41
C LEU A 931 -24.79 2.52 -11.51
N SER A 932 -25.98 1.89 -11.46
CA SER A 932 -26.96 2.13 -10.39
C SER A 932 -26.66 1.32 -9.13
N LEU A 933 -26.04 0.14 -9.27
CA LEU A 933 -25.77 -0.79 -8.18
C LEU A 933 -24.43 -1.51 -8.36
N ASN A 934 -23.72 -1.74 -7.25
CA ASN A 934 -22.61 -2.67 -7.18
C ASN A 934 -23.12 -4.12 -7.21
N MET A 935 -22.26 -5.03 -7.64
CA MET A 935 -22.58 -6.45 -7.66
C MET A 935 -22.73 -6.99 -6.24
N SER A 936 -23.70 -7.87 -5.98
CA SER A 936 -23.77 -8.58 -4.68
C SER A 936 -22.62 -9.57 -4.50
N ARG A 937 -22.34 -9.96 -3.26
CA ARG A 937 -21.43 -11.06 -2.90
C ARG A 937 -21.85 -12.39 -3.50
N ARG A 938 -23.15 -12.61 -3.71
CA ARG A 938 -23.69 -13.77 -4.42
C ARG A 938 -23.32 -13.72 -5.90
N GLN A 939 -23.68 -12.63 -6.58
CA GLN A 939 -23.37 -12.43 -8.00
C GLN A 939 -21.84 -12.43 -8.26
N TRP A 940 -21.02 -11.97 -7.32
CA TRP A 940 -19.56 -12.06 -7.39
C TRP A 940 -19.09 -13.52 -7.43
N ARG A 941 -19.58 -14.35 -6.52
CA ARG A 941 -19.23 -15.78 -6.47
C ARG A 941 -19.66 -16.52 -7.74
N GLU A 942 -20.82 -16.18 -8.28
CA GLU A 942 -21.38 -16.82 -9.47
C GLU A 942 -20.72 -16.33 -10.78
N SER A 943 -20.38 -15.05 -10.87
CA SER A 943 -20.05 -14.40 -12.15
C SER A 943 -18.60 -13.92 -12.29
N VAL A 944 -17.89 -13.74 -11.18
CA VAL A 944 -16.48 -13.33 -11.15
C VAL A 944 -15.61 -14.50 -10.71
N SER A 945 -15.72 -14.93 -9.45
CA SER A 945 -15.00 -16.08 -8.90
C SER A 945 -15.57 -16.50 -7.55
N ALA A 946 -15.72 -17.81 -7.35
CA ALA A 946 -16.16 -18.39 -6.08
C ALA A 946 -15.07 -18.38 -4.99
N THR A 947 -13.80 -18.30 -5.38
CA THR A 947 -12.64 -18.41 -4.48
C THR A 947 -12.03 -17.08 -4.10
N LEU A 948 -12.14 -16.06 -4.97
CA LEU A 948 -11.62 -14.73 -4.68
C LEU A 948 -12.54 -13.99 -3.70
N PRO A 949 -11.98 -13.28 -2.70
CA PRO A 949 -12.77 -12.44 -1.81
C PRO A 949 -13.49 -11.35 -2.62
N TYR A 950 -14.67 -10.96 -2.13
CA TYR A 950 -15.45 -9.89 -2.74
C TYR A 950 -14.65 -8.59 -2.77
N VAL A 951 -14.54 -7.99 -3.96
CA VAL A 951 -13.96 -6.65 -4.13
C VAL A 951 -15.06 -5.73 -4.60
N CYS A 952 -15.31 -4.66 -3.84
CA CYS A 952 -16.30 -3.68 -4.25
C CYS A 952 -15.86 -2.93 -5.51
N GLN A 953 -16.77 -2.79 -6.48
CA GLN A 953 -16.45 -2.16 -7.76
C GLN A 953 -16.25 -0.65 -7.63
N CYS A 954 -17.25 0.04 -7.06
CA CYS A 954 -17.32 1.49 -7.04
C CYS A 954 -17.70 2.02 -5.65
N ALA A 955 -16.90 2.96 -5.12
CA ALA A 955 -17.23 3.67 -3.89
C ALA A 955 -18.51 4.50 -4.09
N GLY A 956 -19.35 4.62 -3.05
CA GLY A 956 -20.57 5.45 -3.08
C GLY A 956 -21.73 4.91 -3.93
N VAL A 957 -21.51 3.85 -4.72
CA VAL A 957 -22.60 3.13 -5.39
C VAL A 957 -23.21 2.11 -4.39
N PRO A 958 -24.54 2.04 -4.25
CA PRO A 958 -25.19 1.12 -3.32
C PRO A 958 -24.90 -0.35 -3.66
N LEU A 959 -24.82 -1.19 -2.63
CA LEU A 959 -24.80 -2.65 -2.81
C LEU A 959 -26.18 -3.16 -3.24
N ALA A 960 -26.21 -4.27 -3.96
CA ALA A 960 -27.47 -4.92 -4.33
C ALA A 960 -28.28 -5.35 -3.07
N PRO A 961 -29.62 -5.40 -3.15
CA PRO A 961 -30.51 -5.56 -1.98
C PRO A 961 -30.22 -6.78 -1.11
N ASP A 962 -29.80 -7.90 -1.72
CA ASP A 962 -29.49 -9.16 -1.02
C ASP A 962 -28.40 -8.98 0.06
N ASP A 963 -27.48 -8.02 -0.09
CA ASP A 963 -26.41 -7.72 0.88
C ASP A 963 -26.78 -6.59 1.86
N GLN A 964 -27.84 -5.80 1.58
CA GLN A 964 -28.31 -4.71 2.45
C GLN A 964 -29.11 -5.21 3.67
N GLN A 965 -29.50 -6.49 3.67
CA GLN A 965 -30.28 -7.10 4.76
C GLN A 965 -29.42 -7.75 5.86
N GLN A 966 -28.08 -7.69 5.78
CA GLN A 966 -27.19 -8.24 6.82
C GLN A 966 -26.99 -7.25 7.99
N PRO A 967 -27.19 -7.65 9.26
CA PRO A 967 -27.01 -6.77 10.40
C PRO A 967 -25.55 -6.29 10.50
N GLY A 968 -25.35 -4.96 10.45
CA GLY A 968 -24.04 -4.31 10.51
C GLY A 968 -23.40 -3.99 9.14
N SER A 969 -24.06 -4.26 8.01
CA SER A 969 -23.55 -3.83 6.69
C SER A 969 -23.90 -2.36 6.43
N THR A 970 -22.93 -1.58 5.95
CA THR A 970 -23.21 -0.25 5.40
C THR A 970 -23.87 -0.41 4.04
N ALA A 971 -24.90 0.40 3.72
CA ALA A 971 -25.63 0.34 2.45
C ALA A 971 -24.74 0.58 1.21
N THR A 972 -23.55 1.14 1.42
CA THR A 972 -22.51 1.42 0.44
C THR A 972 -21.18 0.84 0.92
N CYS A 973 -20.29 0.48 0.00
CA CYS A 973 -18.94 0.04 0.35
C CYS A 973 -18.10 1.19 0.92
N ALA A 974 -17.54 1.04 2.13
CA ALA A 974 -16.54 1.96 2.67
C ALA A 974 -15.10 1.64 2.16
N GLU A 975 -14.83 0.39 1.78
CA GLU A 975 -13.49 -0.12 1.50
C GLU A 975 -12.87 0.33 0.16
N ALA A 976 -13.67 0.77 -0.81
CA ALA A 976 -13.17 1.19 -2.13
C ALA A 976 -12.27 2.44 -2.06
N VAL A 977 -12.41 3.25 -1.00
CA VAL A 977 -11.62 4.47 -0.78
C VAL A 977 -10.15 4.17 -0.44
N ALA A 978 -9.86 3.03 0.20
CA ALA A 978 -8.49 2.70 0.62
C ALA A 978 -7.58 2.33 -0.57
N PHE A 979 -8.13 1.76 -1.64
CA PHE A 979 -7.40 1.45 -2.86
C PHE A 979 -7.15 2.70 -3.72
N ASP A 980 -8.13 3.61 -3.78
CA ASP A 980 -8.02 4.88 -4.51
C ASP A 980 -7.05 5.86 -3.80
N ALA A 981 -6.97 5.83 -2.46
CA ALA A 981 -5.96 6.58 -1.71
C ALA A 981 -4.55 6.01 -1.87
N ALA A 982 -4.39 4.68 -1.96
CA ALA A 982 -3.10 4.03 -2.16
C ALA A 982 -2.58 4.17 -3.60
N SER A 983 -3.47 4.21 -4.61
CA SER A 983 -3.09 4.51 -6.00
C SER A 983 -2.72 5.97 -6.18
N ALA A 984 -3.47 6.91 -5.56
CA ALA A 984 -3.14 8.33 -5.53
C ALA A 984 -1.83 8.61 -4.78
N ALA A 985 -1.57 7.92 -3.65
CA ALA A 985 -0.31 8.04 -2.92
C ALA A 985 0.89 7.51 -3.72
N ARG A 986 0.73 6.43 -4.50
CA ARG A 986 1.78 5.91 -5.40
C ARG A 986 2.02 6.80 -6.62
N ALA A 987 1.00 7.51 -7.09
CA ALA A 987 1.15 8.52 -8.14
C ALA A 987 1.83 9.81 -7.63
N ALA A 988 1.65 10.15 -6.35
CA ALA A 988 2.27 11.32 -5.72
C ALA A 988 3.70 11.06 -5.21
N SER A 989 4.07 9.81 -4.91
CA SER A 989 5.42 9.43 -4.49
C SER A 989 6.22 8.84 -5.66
N GLY A 990 6.75 9.69 -6.53
CA GLY A 990 7.88 9.29 -7.38
C GLY A 990 9.06 8.85 -6.50
N PRO A 991 9.93 7.94 -6.96
CA PRO A 991 11.17 7.65 -6.25
C PRO A 991 11.99 8.95 -6.18
N ARG A 992 12.37 9.35 -4.96
CA ARG A 992 13.37 10.39 -4.76
C ARG A 992 14.71 10.00 -5.36
#